data_AF-A0A7W1S338-F1
#
_entry.id   AF-A0A7W1S338-F1
#
_cell.length_a   1.000
_cell.length_b   1.000
_cell.length_c   1.000
_cell.angle_alpha   90.00
_cell.angle_beta   90.00
_cell.angle_gamma   90.00
#
_symmetry.space_group_name_H-M   'P 1'
#
loop_
_entity.id
_entity.type
_entity.pdbx_description
1 polymer ?
#
loop_
_entity_poly.entity_id
_entity_poly.type
_entity_poly.pdbx_seq_one_letter_code
_entity_poly.pdbx_strand_id
1 'polypeptide(L)'
;MSFSNGFQSLLTIAEAYFYLGYSVIPLLGDLDPTRPKVPALPWSGFQNYRAAVNDYKQWFSESGFGGLGIVTGRISQLVVLDFDSEAIFNTFKAQYPDLLETHTVRSAGRGLPHLYFKLPPHLHLDSQKGQGIDLLSNGRYVVAPPTIINDQPYKVIRGGMPKTLTERDIRRLTAFLNGHKSHLPVLATHPIAPSILLKASRQDLQTLYKYLCQHNGRNEALFRTSLFARDTGWQKTETLNELVELHSQQTARGSHLQETTARRQHEAQRTIYSAFSRPAALHRSARQTADTDQLPNSVREALMQRKMTYVVRTLEGLRLSNIHDGQVFSTQQAELILKGLVGRDSIHKTLHWLAHSEPIHSPVSPQSNANAFAAAQKRLNNKNCFLLPERNQEKPQNGRPQHVYRMPTIIDLCQRLGVNLSSSDPLQRSDLASAHQTRMVLHAGLIKRRPDEYSRRWLAKRLGVSMPTINSYNRLIPIHSRPTYTETVIRWGNIERLPFDEPLRGAFLVTRSGKKYPALRIIASQMLANGQAIILKEQGRNFYWYGDGLPPLELLPAIQEQVPQQPVETFAANRVLEIQPLVCQPLMRVHQKPQKQGISVPINCRKPLANLRQEALADHIYTCINGNGQKTISRATARRISLMQPEVRVRTALDQLQQRKTVINPTGFLTTFLRSNHLK
;
A
#
# COMPACT_ATOMS: atom_id res chain seq x y z
N MET A 1 31.42 -40.64 28.37
CA MET A 1 32.03 -39.39 27.85
C MET A 1 30.92 -38.51 27.30
N SER A 2 30.61 -37.42 27.99
CA SER A 2 29.55 -36.49 27.62
C SER A 2 30.10 -35.52 26.58
N PHE A 3 29.62 -35.59 25.33
CA PHE A 3 29.95 -34.59 24.32
C PHE A 3 29.15 -33.32 24.63
N SER A 4 29.74 -32.41 25.41
CA SER A 4 29.29 -31.03 25.54
C SER A 4 29.58 -30.29 24.23
N ASN A 5 28.65 -30.32 23.27
CA ASN A 5 28.72 -29.46 22.08
C ASN A 5 28.28 -28.03 22.44
N GLY A 6 29.18 -27.28 23.08
CA GLY A 6 29.05 -25.83 23.26
C GLY A 6 29.28 -25.08 21.95
N PHE A 7 28.26 -25.02 21.07
CA PHE A 7 28.35 -24.30 19.79
C PHE A 7 26.99 -23.83 19.22
N GLN A 8 26.18 -23.09 19.99
CA GLN A 8 25.04 -22.38 19.39
C GLN A 8 24.90 -20.98 19.98
N SER A 9 25.74 -20.04 19.53
CA SER A 9 25.41 -18.62 19.69
C SER A 9 24.15 -18.31 18.87
N LEU A 10 23.33 -17.37 19.33
CA LEU A 10 22.16 -16.90 18.57
C LEU A 10 22.55 -16.41 17.17
N LEU A 11 23.78 -15.89 17.02
CA LEU A 11 24.37 -15.53 15.72
C LEU A 11 24.44 -16.73 14.77
N THR A 12 25.05 -17.84 15.18
CA THR A 12 25.21 -19.02 14.32
C THR A 12 23.86 -19.56 13.86
N ILE A 13 22.84 -19.54 14.73
CA ILE A 13 21.50 -19.98 14.37
C ILE A 13 20.78 -18.98 13.46
N ALA A 14 20.95 -17.67 13.68
CA ALA A 14 20.43 -16.65 12.78
C ALA A 14 20.98 -16.79 11.36
N GLU A 15 22.28 -17.04 11.23
CA GLU A 15 22.93 -17.33 9.95
C GLU A 15 22.37 -18.61 9.32
N ALA A 16 22.19 -19.68 10.09
CA ALA A 16 21.60 -20.92 9.59
C ALA A 16 20.18 -20.71 9.05
N TYR A 17 19.32 -19.97 9.77
CA TYR A 17 17.98 -19.64 9.29
C TYR A 17 18.00 -18.75 8.03
N PHE A 18 18.94 -17.81 7.94
CA PHE A 18 19.12 -17.01 6.74
C PHE A 18 19.43 -17.87 5.51
N TYR A 19 20.32 -18.86 5.65
CA TYR A 19 20.65 -19.80 4.57
C TYR A 19 19.51 -20.76 4.22
N LEU A 20 18.62 -21.05 5.17
CA LEU A 20 17.36 -21.75 4.90
C LEU A 20 16.31 -20.89 4.17
N GLY A 21 16.63 -19.63 3.89
CA GLY A 21 15.77 -18.71 3.16
C GLY A 21 14.87 -17.85 4.04
N TYR A 22 15.05 -17.89 5.37
CA TYR A 22 14.20 -17.15 6.30
C TYR A 22 14.68 -15.72 6.53
N SER A 23 13.72 -14.83 6.79
CA SER A 23 13.96 -13.47 7.25
C SER A 23 13.99 -13.44 8.77
N VAL A 24 15.18 -13.30 9.34
CA VAL A 24 15.42 -13.31 10.79
C VAL A 24 15.46 -11.89 11.35
N ILE A 25 14.87 -11.71 12.53
CA ILE A 25 14.87 -10.47 13.30
C ILE A 25 15.28 -10.73 14.76
N PRO A 26 15.89 -9.76 15.45
CA PRO A 26 16.23 -9.90 16.87
C PRO A 26 15.01 -9.57 17.72
N LEU A 27 14.80 -10.35 18.78
CA LEU A 27 13.81 -10.10 19.82
C LEU A 27 14.53 -9.72 21.11
N LEU A 28 13.83 -9.02 22.01
CA LEU A 28 14.38 -8.62 23.30
C LEU A 28 14.85 -9.83 24.11
N GLY A 29 14.10 -10.94 24.09
CA GLY A 29 14.37 -12.10 24.93
C GLY A 29 14.39 -11.71 26.41
N ASP A 30 15.20 -12.41 27.20
CA ASP A 30 15.29 -12.16 28.65
C ASP A 30 16.04 -10.86 29.02
N LEU A 31 16.48 -10.05 28.03
CA LEU A 31 16.93 -8.67 28.30
C LEU A 31 15.79 -7.78 28.81
N ASP A 32 14.55 -8.04 28.38
CA ASP A 32 13.34 -7.43 28.92
C ASP A 32 12.31 -8.54 29.21
N PRO A 33 12.37 -9.16 30.41
CA PRO A 33 11.49 -10.26 30.79
C PRO A 33 10.00 -9.92 30.77
N THR A 34 9.64 -8.62 30.75
CA THR A 34 8.24 -8.19 30.67
C THR A 34 7.70 -8.29 29.24
N ARG A 35 8.57 -8.24 28.23
CA ARG A 35 8.21 -8.25 26.81
C ARG A 35 9.19 -9.08 25.95
N PRO A 36 9.49 -10.33 26.32
CA PRO A 36 10.59 -11.10 25.74
C PRO A 36 10.37 -11.46 24.27
N LYS A 37 9.10 -11.50 23.83
CA LYS A 37 8.71 -11.81 22.44
C LYS A 37 8.70 -10.59 21.50
N VAL A 38 8.93 -9.38 22.01
CA VAL A 38 8.86 -8.14 21.21
C VAL A 38 10.15 -7.96 20.40
N PRO A 39 10.08 -7.52 19.12
CA PRO A 39 11.27 -7.26 18.32
C PRO A 39 12.09 -6.12 18.91
N ALA A 40 13.40 -6.32 18.98
CA ALA A 40 14.32 -5.33 19.54
C ALA A 40 14.48 -4.09 18.64
N LEU A 41 14.12 -4.21 17.36
CA LEU A 41 14.22 -3.17 16.34
C LEU A 41 12.91 -3.02 15.55
N PRO A 42 12.67 -1.86 14.89
CA PRO A 42 11.56 -1.70 13.96
C PRO A 42 11.62 -2.72 12.82
N TRP A 43 10.73 -3.71 12.85
CA TRP A 43 10.87 -4.91 12.02
C TRP A 43 10.04 -4.91 10.72
N SER A 44 9.18 -3.91 10.51
CA SER A 44 8.24 -3.87 9.36
C SER A 44 8.95 -3.87 8.01
N GLY A 45 10.18 -3.32 7.93
CA GLY A 45 11.03 -3.41 6.75
C GLY A 45 11.38 -4.85 6.36
N PHE A 46 11.60 -5.71 7.36
CA PHE A 46 12.02 -7.10 7.16
C PHE A 46 10.91 -8.03 6.62
N GLN A 47 9.71 -7.49 6.41
CA GLN A 47 8.63 -8.13 5.65
C GLN A 47 8.86 -8.04 4.14
N ASN A 48 9.70 -7.11 3.68
CA ASN A 48 9.95 -6.86 2.24
C ASN A 48 11.39 -7.20 1.82
N TYR A 49 12.35 -7.12 2.73
CA TYR A 49 13.75 -7.50 2.50
C TYR A 49 14.29 -8.31 3.69
N ARG A 50 15.34 -9.09 3.47
CA ARG A 50 16.04 -9.81 4.55
C ARG A 50 17.20 -8.97 5.06
N ALA A 51 17.49 -9.06 6.34
CA ALA A 51 18.69 -8.47 6.93
C ALA A 51 19.95 -9.11 6.32
N ALA A 52 21.05 -8.36 6.33
CA ALA A 52 22.35 -8.86 5.92
C ALA A 52 22.99 -9.68 7.05
N VAL A 53 23.93 -10.57 6.70
CA VAL A 53 24.66 -11.38 7.69
C VAL A 53 25.40 -10.51 8.72
N ASN A 54 25.93 -9.36 8.30
CA ASN A 54 26.58 -8.41 9.21
C ASN A 54 25.60 -7.83 10.24
N ASP A 55 24.32 -7.66 9.91
CA ASP A 55 23.32 -7.18 10.85
C ASP A 55 23.16 -8.19 12.00
N TYR A 56 23.21 -9.50 11.72
CA TYR A 56 23.11 -10.54 12.75
C TYR A 56 24.29 -10.50 13.73
N LYS A 57 25.51 -10.21 13.26
CA LYS A 57 26.69 -10.03 14.12
C LYS A 57 26.47 -8.86 15.08
N GLN A 58 26.03 -7.73 14.54
CA GLN A 58 25.70 -6.56 15.34
C GLN A 58 24.61 -6.86 16.38
N TRP A 59 23.58 -7.60 16.02
CA TRP A 59 22.45 -7.87 16.91
C TRP A 59 22.76 -8.87 18.03
N PHE A 60 23.41 -9.98 17.70
CA PHE A 60 23.56 -11.10 18.62
C PHE A 60 24.93 -11.19 19.28
N SER A 61 25.98 -10.59 18.70
CA SER A 61 27.32 -10.57 19.31
C SER A 61 27.62 -9.22 19.98
N GLU A 62 27.30 -8.11 19.32
CA GLU A 62 27.64 -6.77 19.84
C GLU A 62 26.54 -6.21 20.75
N SER A 63 25.28 -6.28 20.32
CA SER A 63 24.13 -5.73 21.07
C SER A 63 23.55 -6.72 22.10
N GLY A 64 23.89 -8.01 21.99
CA GLY A 64 23.54 -9.03 22.97
C GLY A 64 22.04 -9.41 23.05
N PHE A 65 21.24 -9.18 21.99
CA PHE A 65 19.81 -9.50 22.02
C PHE A 65 19.56 -11.00 22.26
N GLY A 66 18.65 -11.31 23.19
CA GLY A 66 18.46 -12.65 23.73
C GLY A 66 17.46 -13.55 23.00
N GLY A 67 16.83 -13.07 21.92
CA GLY A 67 15.81 -13.85 21.21
C GLY A 67 15.81 -13.68 19.69
N LEU A 68 15.24 -14.67 19.00
CA LEU A 68 15.22 -14.77 17.55
C LEU A 68 13.79 -14.92 17.04
N GLY A 69 13.41 -14.06 16.11
CA GLY A 69 12.14 -14.12 15.40
C GLY A 69 12.34 -14.45 13.93
N ILE A 70 11.43 -15.24 13.34
CA ILE A 70 11.36 -15.47 11.90
C ILE A 70 10.11 -14.77 11.37
N VAL A 71 10.30 -13.83 10.45
CA VAL A 71 9.18 -13.17 9.75
C VAL A 71 8.50 -14.18 8.84
N THR A 72 7.20 -14.40 9.03
CA THR A 72 6.42 -15.39 8.29
C THR A 72 5.85 -14.79 7.00
N GLY A 73 5.29 -15.64 6.15
CA GLY A 73 4.70 -15.31 4.87
C GLY A 73 5.68 -15.39 3.70
N ARG A 74 5.43 -14.57 2.67
CA ARG A 74 6.10 -14.67 1.36
C ARG A 74 7.61 -14.48 1.44
N ILE A 75 8.10 -13.63 2.34
CA ILE A 75 9.53 -13.31 2.47
C ILE A 75 10.36 -14.55 2.87
N SER A 76 9.79 -15.41 3.73
CA SER A 76 10.42 -16.65 4.22
C SER A 76 9.84 -17.91 3.59
N GLN A 77 8.84 -17.78 2.71
CA GLN A 77 8.02 -18.90 2.20
C GLN A 77 7.53 -19.82 3.33
N LEU A 78 7.13 -19.23 4.46
CA LEU A 78 6.87 -19.94 5.71
C LEU A 78 5.51 -19.54 6.28
N VAL A 79 4.71 -20.54 6.65
CA VAL A 79 3.46 -20.38 7.41
C VAL A 79 3.60 -21.17 8.70
N VAL A 80 3.08 -20.66 9.81
CA VAL A 80 3.08 -21.37 11.09
C VAL A 80 1.67 -21.44 11.66
N LEU A 81 1.24 -22.61 12.10
CA LEU A 81 0.08 -22.74 12.99
C LEU A 81 0.58 -22.73 14.44
N ASP A 82 0.18 -21.70 15.18
CA ASP A 82 0.53 -21.47 16.56
C ASP A 82 -0.66 -21.88 17.45
N PHE A 83 -0.51 -22.98 18.19
CA PHE A 83 -1.57 -23.48 19.07
C PHE A 83 -1.44 -22.91 20.47
N ASP A 84 -2.53 -22.30 20.94
CA ASP A 84 -2.67 -21.75 22.28
C ASP A 84 -3.61 -22.58 23.18
N SER A 85 -4.30 -23.58 22.62
CA SER A 85 -5.21 -24.49 23.31
C SER A 85 -4.87 -25.95 23.02
N GLU A 86 -4.66 -26.74 24.08
CA GLU A 86 -4.42 -28.18 23.98
C GLU A 86 -5.63 -28.93 23.39
N ALA A 87 -6.85 -28.55 23.79
CA ALA A 87 -8.07 -29.16 23.27
C ALA A 87 -8.18 -29.01 21.74
N ILE A 88 -7.89 -27.82 21.22
CA ILE A 88 -7.94 -27.54 19.78
C ILE A 88 -6.81 -28.25 19.04
N PHE A 89 -5.63 -28.33 19.64
CA PHE A 89 -4.53 -29.12 19.08
C PHE A 89 -4.90 -30.61 18.98
N ASN A 90 -5.55 -31.18 20.00
CA ASN A 90 -6.01 -32.56 19.98
C ASN A 90 -7.07 -32.80 18.90
N THR A 91 -8.01 -31.87 18.71
CA THR A 91 -8.99 -31.92 17.60
C THR A 91 -8.28 -31.86 16.24
N PHE A 92 -7.33 -30.94 16.07
CA PHE A 92 -6.55 -30.82 14.83
C PHE A 92 -5.77 -32.11 14.53
N LYS A 93 -5.14 -32.69 15.55
CA LYS A 93 -4.38 -33.94 15.46
C LYS A 93 -5.26 -35.11 15.02
N ALA A 94 -6.47 -35.21 15.54
CA ALA A 94 -7.42 -36.26 15.15
C ALA A 94 -7.91 -36.07 13.69
N GLN A 95 -8.16 -34.82 13.28
CA GLN A 95 -8.76 -34.52 11.97
C GLN A 95 -7.74 -34.51 10.82
N TYR A 96 -6.49 -34.10 11.09
CA TYR A 96 -5.46 -33.89 10.07
C TYR A 96 -4.09 -34.47 10.48
N PRO A 97 -4.00 -35.79 10.73
CA PRO A 97 -2.74 -36.42 11.17
C PRO A 97 -1.61 -36.24 10.15
N ASP A 98 -1.92 -36.17 8.85
CA ASP A 98 -0.95 -35.96 7.77
C ASP A 98 -0.30 -34.58 7.76
N LEU A 99 -0.89 -33.59 8.45
CA LEU A 99 -0.35 -32.24 8.62
C LEU A 99 0.56 -32.12 9.86
N LEU A 100 0.60 -33.14 10.72
CA LEU A 100 1.56 -33.22 11.84
C LEU A 100 2.95 -33.72 11.40
N GLU A 101 3.03 -34.27 10.19
CA GLU A 101 4.27 -34.70 9.56
C GLU A 101 5.04 -33.50 9.01
N THR A 102 5.41 -32.57 9.89
CA THR A 102 6.07 -31.31 9.53
C THR A 102 7.02 -30.81 10.63
N HIS A 103 7.93 -29.90 10.28
CA HIS A 103 8.82 -29.25 11.24
C HIS A 103 7.99 -28.64 12.38
N THR A 104 8.30 -29.02 13.61
CA THR A 104 7.50 -28.63 14.78
C THR A 104 8.39 -28.12 15.91
N VAL A 105 8.05 -26.94 16.40
CA VAL A 105 8.69 -26.30 17.55
C VAL A 105 7.72 -26.27 18.71
N ARG A 106 8.17 -26.67 19.89
CA ARG A 106 7.43 -26.51 21.14
C ARG A 106 7.66 -25.11 21.69
N SER A 107 6.59 -24.40 22.02
CA SER A 107 6.65 -23.03 22.56
C SER A 107 7.20 -22.97 23.98
N ALA A 108 7.86 -21.86 24.32
CA ALA A 108 8.18 -21.52 25.70
C ALA A 108 6.90 -21.14 26.47
N GLY A 109 6.76 -21.64 27.70
CA GLY A 109 5.58 -21.45 28.54
C GLY A 109 4.61 -22.64 28.44
N ARG A 110 3.54 -22.51 27.65
CA ARG A 110 2.44 -23.51 27.57
C ARG A 110 2.87 -24.86 26.99
N GLY A 111 4.05 -24.95 26.36
CA GLY A 111 4.56 -26.20 25.80
C GLY A 111 3.75 -26.74 24.61
N LEU A 112 2.93 -25.89 23.98
CA LEU A 112 2.10 -26.25 22.83
C LEU A 112 2.90 -26.13 21.51
N PRO A 113 2.54 -26.91 20.48
CA PRO A 113 3.30 -26.97 19.25
C PRO A 113 3.01 -25.81 18.30
N HIS A 114 4.06 -25.31 17.67
CA HIS A 114 4.03 -24.49 16.47
C HIS A 114 4.35 -25.39 15.28
N LEU A 115 3.38 -25.60 14.38
CA LEU A 115 3.56 -26.42 13.18
C LEU A 115 4.01 -25.52 12.02
N TYR A 116 5.21 -25.76 11.49
CA TYR A 116 5.81 -24.95 10.42
C TYR A 116 5.49 -25.59 9.07
N PHE A 117 5.11 -24.80 8.08
CA PHE A 117 4.82 -25.25 6.73
C PHE A 117 5.47 -24.37 5.69
N LYS A 118 5.96 -24.97 4.60
CA LYS A 118 6.48 -24.23 3.45
C LYS A 118 5.31 -23.75 2.58
N LEU A 119 5.26 -22.46 2.30
CA LEU A 119 4.28 -21.82 1.43
C LEU A 119 4.89 -21.64 0.02
N PRO A 120 4.41 -22.37 -1.01
CA PRO A 120 4.86 -22.17 -2.37
C PRO A 120 4.68 -20.72 -2.84
N PRO A 121 5.60 -20.15 -3.65
CA PRO A 121 5.53 -18.76 -4.08
C PRO A 121 4.26 -18.36 -4.86
N HIS A 122 3.57 -19.34 -5.45
CA HIS A 122 2.34 -19.14 -6.22
C HIS A 122 1.07 -19.20 -5.36
N LEU A 123 1.17 -19.68 -4.12
CA LEU A 123 0.05 -19.73 -3.19
C LEU A 123 0.09 -18.54 -2.23
N HIS A 124 -1.09 -18.09 -1.82
CA HIS A 124 -1.24 -16.98 -0.89
C HIS A 124 -2.08 -17.40 0.29
N LEU A 125 -1.61 -17.05 1.48
CA LEU A 125 -2.31 -17.30 2.72
C LEU A 125 -2.11 -16.11 3.65
N ASP A 126 -3.19 -15.50 4.09
CA ASP A 126 -3.14 -14.39 5.05
C ASP A 126 -3.05 -14.89 6.48
N SER A 127 -2.44 -14.08 7.35
CA SER A 127 -2.45 -14.37 8.77
C SER A 127 -3.87 -14.30 9.32
N GLN A 128 -4.27 -15.27 10.13
CA GLN A 128 -5.60 -15.33 10.75
C GLN A 128 -5.45 -15.52 12.24
N LYS A 129 -6.27 -14.81 13.03
CA LYS A 129 -6.42 -15.12 14.45
C LYS A 129 -7.61 -16.04 14.66
N GLY A 130 -7.43 -17.06 15.47
CA GLY A 130 -8.49 -17.97 15.89
C GLY A 130 -8.59 -18.04 17.40
N GLN A 131 -9.64 -18.69 17.90
CA GLN A 131 -9.76 -19.01 19.31
C GLN A 131 -8.86 -20.22 19.57
N GLY A 132 -7.76 -20.02 20.31
CA GLY A 132 -6.83 -21.09 20.70
C GLY A 132 -5.96 -21.69 19.58
N ILE A 133 -6.00 -21.11 18.37
CA ILE A 133 -5.07 -21.38 17.27
C ILE A 133 -4.92 -20.12 16.40
N ASP A 134 -3.69 -19.71 16.14
CA ASP A 134 -3.34 -18.60 15.25
C ASP A 134 -2.61 -19.13 14.01
N LEU A 135 -2.92 -18.56 12.84
CA LEU A 135 -2.22 -18.80 11.59
C LEU A 135 -1.30 -17.61 11.31
N LEU A 136 0.00 -17.83 11.38
CA LEU A 136 1.04 -16.82 11.17
C LEU A 136 1.59 -16.92 9.75
N SER A 137 1.33 -15.90 8.94
CA SER A 137 1.79 -15.76 7.55
C SER A 137 2.26 -14.32 7.32
N ASN A 138 1.85 -13.66 6.22
CA ASN A 138 2.26 -12.28 5.91
C ASN A 138 1.89 -11.32 7.05
N GLY A 139 2.81 -10.41 7.36
CA GLY A 139 2.61 -9.40 8.40
C GLY A 139 2.76 -9.89 9.84
N ARG A 140 3.22 -11.13 10.04
CA ARG A 140 3.51 -11.72 11.36
C ARG A 140 4.94 -12.27 11.40
N TYR A 141 5.38 -12.65 12.60
CA TYR A 141 6.60 -13.40 12.84
C TYR A 141 6.32 -14.43 13.92
N VAL A 142 7.16 -15.46 13.98
CA VAL A 142 7.15 -16.51 15.02
C VAL A 142 8.44 -16.42 15.83
N VAL A 143 8.38 -16.69 17.13
CA VAL A 143 9.59 -16.87 17.95
C VAL A 143 10.21 -18.22 17.62
N ALA A 144 11.51 -18.23 17.34
CA ALA A 144 12.23 -19.40 16.86
C ALA A 144 13.26 -19.92 17.87
N PRO A 145 13.56 -21.22 17.87
CA PRO A 145 14.68 -21.78 18.61
C PRO A 145 16.02 -21.11 18.23
N PRO A 146 17.00 -21.02 19.14
CA PRO A 146 17.02 -21.52 20.51
C PRO A 146 16.56 -20.46 21.53
N THR A 147 15.66 -19.54 21.16
CA THR A 147 15.19 -18.49 22.10
C THR A 147 14.72 -19.09 23.42
N ILE A 148 15.20 -18.53 24.53
CA ILE A 148 14.77 -18.86 25.88
C ILE A 148 13.93 -17.71 26.39
N ILE A 149 12.83 -18.05 27.07
CA ILE A 149 11.98 -17.07 27.76
C ILE A 149 11.67 -17.63 29.13
N ASN A 150 12.03 -16.90 30.20
CA ASN A 150 11.83 -17.32 31.58
C ASN A 150 12.36 -18.75 31.84
N ASP A 151 13.60 -19.02 31.44
CA ASP A 151 14.27 -20.33 31.54
C ASP A 151 13.60 -21.48 30.76
N GLN A 152 12.58 -21.18 29.95
CA GLN A 152 11.89 -22.16 29.10
C GLN A 152 12.33 -21.99 27.64
N PRO A 153 12.97 -23.00 27.02
CA PRO A 153 13.43 -22.89 25.64
C PRO A 153 12.32 -23.19 24.63
N TYR A 154 12.30 -22.43 23.54
CA TYR A 154 11.67 -22.89 22.30
C TYR A 154 12.47 -24.07 21.74
N LYS A 155 11.88 -25.27 21.73
CA LYS A 155 12.60 -26.51 21.40
C LYS A 155 12.04 -27.16 20.15
N VAL A 156 12.90 -27.52 19.20
CA VAL A 156 12.51 -28.36 18.07
C VAL A 156 12.14 -29.75 18.62
N ILE A 157 10.87 -30.13 18.48
CA ILE A 157 10.38 -31.47 18.89
C ILE A 157 10.26 -32.41 17.70
N ARG A 158 10.15 -31.85 16.49
CA ARG A 158 10.25 -32.60 15.23
C ARG A 158 11.11 -31.81 14.25
N GLY A 159 12.28 -32.36 13.95
CA GLY A 159 13.21 -31.79 12.97
C GLY A 159 12.78 -32.03 11.51
N GLY A 160 13.68 -31.69 10.58
CA GLY A 160 13.44 -31.81 9.14
C GLY A 160 12.86 -30.53 8.51
N MET A 161 12.66 -30.58 7.20
CA MET A 161 12.11 -29.45 6.43
C MET A 161 10.59 -29.32 6.64
N PRO A 162 10.05 -28.09 6.68
CA PRO A 162 8.61 -27.89 6.70
C PRO A 162 7.91 -28.55 5.51
N LYS A 163 6.80 -29.25 5.76
CA LYS A 163 5.92 -29.81 4.73
C LYS A 163 5.45 -28.69 3.81
N THR A 164 5.50 -28.93 2.50
CA THR A 164 5.02 -27.95 1.51
C THR A 164 3.51 -28.02 1.41
N LEU A 165 2.83 -26.88 1.62
CA LEU A 165 1.38 -26.80 1.52
C LEU A 165 0.92 -26.91 0.08
N THR A 166 -0.09 -27.75 -0.14
CA THR A 166 -0.87 -27.77 -1.37
C THR A 166 -2.11 -26.89 -1.24
N GLU A 167 -2.80 -26.64 -2.35
CA GLU A 167 -4.07 -25.92 -2.33
C GLU A 167 -5.16 -26.68 -1.54
N ARG A 168 -5.11 -28.02 -1.54
CA ARG A 168 -5.96 -28.87 -0.69
C ARG A 168 -5.69 -28.63 0.78
N ASP A 169 -4.43 -28.53 1.18
CA ASP A 169 -4.05 -28.28 2.57
C ASP A 169 -4.51 -26.89 3.01
N ILE A 170 -4.32 -25.86 2.16
CA ILE A 170 -4.80 -24.50 2.44
C ILE A 170 -6.31 -24.48 2.69
N ARG A 171 -7.10 -25.19 1.87
CA ARG A 171 -8.55 -25.27 2.08
C ARG A 171 -8.90 -25.95 3.41
N ARG A 172 -8.23 -27.06 3.75
CA ARG A 172 -8.42 -27.77 5.03
C ARG A 172 -8.07 -26.91 6.23
N LEU A 173 -6.91 -26.24 6.19
CA LEU A 173 -6.48 -25.32 7.25
C LEU A 173 -7.46 -24.16 7.41
N THR A 174 -7.91 -23.56 6.30
CA THR A 174 -8.86 -22.45 6.33
C THR A 174 -10.21 -22.89 6.89
N ALA A 175 -10.71 -24.07 6.51
CA ALA A 175 -11.94 -24.63 7.05
C ALA A 175 -11.83 -24.89 8.57
N PHE A 176 -10.73 -25.47 9.02
CA PHE A 176 -10.49 -25.69 10.45
C PHE A 176 -10.43 -24.38 11.24
N LEU A 177 -9.68 -23.40 10.75
CA LEU A 177 -9.57 -22.08 11.38
C LEU A 177 -10.93 -21.37 11.43
N ASN A 178 -11.72 -21.45 10.35
CA ASN A 178 -13.07 -20.88 10.32
C ASN A 178 -13.99 -21.50 11.37
N GLY A 179 -13.90 -22.81 11.60
CA GLY A 179 -14.66 -23.51 12.66
C GLY A 179 -14.25 -23.11 14.08
N HIS A 180 -13.04 -22.57 14.27
CA HIS A 180 -12.50 -22.10 15.54
C HIS A 180 -12.32 -20.57 15.58
N LYS A 181 -12.99 -19.83 14.68
CA LYS A 181 -13.12 -18.39 14.84
C LYS A 181 -13.99 -18.13 16.06
N SER A 182 -13.63 -17.13 16.85
CA SER A 182 -14.45 -16.68 17.97
C SER A 182 -15.86 -16.35 17.46
N HIS A 183 -16.80 -17.29 17.64
CA HIS A 183 -18.21 -16.96 17.69
C HIS A 183 -18.40 -16.21 19.01
N LEU A 184 -18.13 -14.91 19.00
CA LEU A 184 -18.96 -14.04 19.82
C LEU A 184 -20.38 -14.31 19.33
N PRO A 185 -21.31 -14.75 20.20
CA PRO A 185 -22.68 -14.88 19.79
C PRO A 185 -23.10 -13.50 19.28
N VAL A 186 -23.47 -13.44 18.00
CA VAL A 186 -24.36 -12.40 17.53
C VAL A 186 -25.68 -12.70 18.24
N LEU A 187 -25.79 -12.22 19.48
CA LEU A 187 -27.08 -11.98 20.09
C LEU A 187 -27.84 -11.19 19.05
N ALA A 188 -28.93 -11.78 18.56
CA ALA A 188 -29.90 -11.11 17.73
C ALA A 188 -30.20 -9.77 18.42
N THR A 189 -29.69 -8.68 17.85
CA THR A 189 -30.11 -7.36 18.27
C THR A 189 -31.52 -7.19 17.75
N HIS A 190 -32.49 -7.59 18.57
CA HIS A 190 -33.72 -6.83 18.63
C HIS A 190 -33.34 -5.35 18.76
N PRO A 191 -34.05 -4.43 18.07
CA PRO A 191 -33.73 -3.02 18.10
C PRO A 191 -33.87 -2.52 19.53
N ILE A 192 -32.76 -2.46 20.26
CA ILE A 192 -32.68 -1.77 21.53
C ILE A 192 -32.76 -0.29 21.17
N ALA A 193 -33.84 0.34 21.63
CA ALA A 193 -34.01 1.78 21.58
C ALA A 193 -32.71 2.49 22.05
N PRO A 194 -32.35 3.63 21.44
CA PRO A 194 -31.06 4.27 21.67
C PRO A 194 -30.87 4.56 23.16
N SER A 195 -30.02 3.76 23.82
CA SER A 195 -29.59 4.03 25.18
C SER A 195 -28.63 5.21 25.09
N ILE A 196 -29.07 6.35 25.61
CA ILE A 196 -28.28 7.56 25.75
C ILE A 196 -27.05 7.19 26.59
N LEU A 197 -25.86 7.13 25.96
CA LEU A 197 -24.63 6.85 26.68
C LEU A 197 -24.34 8.04 27.59
N LEU A 198 -24.56 7.87 28.89
CA LEU A 198 -24.29 8.89 29.90
C LEU A 198 -22.80 9.27 29.90
N LYS A 199 -22.53 10.55 30.12
CA LYS A 199 -21.16 11.09 30.18
C LYS A 199 -20.35 10.31 31.21
N ALA A 200 -19.22 9.72 30.78
CA ALA A 200 -18.35 8.96 31.68
C ALA A 200 -17.93 9.84 32.87
N SER A 201 -17.84 9.29 34.07
CA SER A 201 -17.43 10.10 35.23
C SER A 201 -15.94 10.45 35.14
N ARG A 202 -15.53 11.50 35.86
CA ARG A 202 -14.13 11.90 35.99
C ARG A 202 -13.27 10.71 36.47
N GLN A 203 -13.78 9.98 37.45
CA GLN A 203 -13.09 8.83 38.06
C GLN A 203 -12.87 7.69 37.06
N ASP A 204 -13.82 7.45 36.16
CA ASP A 204 -13.72 6.40 35.14
C ASP A 204 -12.59 6.70 34.15
N LEU A 205 -12.46 7.97 33.73
CA LEU A 205 -11.37 8.41 32.85
C LEU A 205 -9.99 8.26 33.51
N GLN A 206 -9.87 8.67 34.77
CA GLN A 206 -8.62 8.53 35.51
C GLN A 206 -8.24 7.06 35.71
N THR A 207 -9.21 6.23 36.05
CA THR A 207 -9.02 4.78 36.28
C THR A 207 -8.61 4.09 34.98
N LEU A 208 -9.29 4.40 33.87
CA LEU A 208 -8.97 3.90 32.55
C LEU A 208 -7.57 4.30 32.10
N TYR A 209 -7.19 5.57 32.32
CA TYR A 209 -5.85 6.06 32.00
C TYR A 209 -4.77 5.33 32.79
N LYS A 210 -4.93 5.20 34.11
CA LYS A 210 -3.99 4.48 35.00
C LYS A 210 -3.87 3.01 34.61
N TYR A 211 -4.98 2.33 34.34
CA TYR A 211 -5.00 0.96 33.86
C TYR A 211 -4.25 0.81 32.53
N LEU A 212 -4.52 1.67 31.55
CA LEU A 212 -3.85 1.61 30.26
C LEU A 212 -2.36 1.97 30.34
N CYS A 213 -1.94 2.82 31.28
CA CYS A 213 -0.52 3.09 31.52
C CYS A 213 0.24 1.87 32.06
N GLN A 214 -0.45 0.92 32.70
CA GLN A 214 0.17 -0.32 33.18
C GLN A 214 0.48 -1.29 32.03
N HIS A 215 -0.34 -1.27 30.96
CA HIS A 215 -0.31 -2.23 29.85
C HIS A 215 0.20 -1.66 28.50
N ASN A 216 0.23 -0.34 28.34
CA ASN A 216 0.61 0.36 27.12
C ASN A 216 1.60 1.51 27.43
N GLY A 217 2.28 2.04 26.41
CA GLY A 217 3.12 3.24 26.58
C GLY A 217 2.28 4.45 27.00
N ARG A 218 2.87 5.35 27.80
CA ARG A 218 2.21 6.55 28.39
C ARG A 218 1.35 7.33 27.38
N ASN A 219 1.88 7.56 26.18
CA ASN A 219 1.19 8.31 25.13
C ASN A 219 0.06 7.52 24.46
N GLU A 220 0.23 6.20 24.32
CA GLU A 220 -0.82 5.31 23.78
C GLU A 220 -1.98 5.20 24.77
N ALA A 221 -1.68 5.13 26.07
CA ALA A 221 -2.68 5.16 27.13
C ALA A 221 -3.48 6.47 27.13
N LEU A 222 -2.79 7.62 26.99
CA LEU A 222 -3.44 8.93 26.91
C LEU A 222 -4.34 9.04 25.68
N PHE A 223 -3.84 8.57 24.53
CA PHE A 223 -4.57 8.60 23.26
C PHE A 223 -5.88 7.79 23.34
N ARG A 224 -5.82 6.56 23.86
CA ARG A 224 -7.00 5.69 24.02
C ARG A 224 -8.01 6.23 25.02
N THR A 225 -7.54 6.75 26.15
CA THR A 225 -8.41 7.37 27.15
C THR A 225 -9.12 8.60 26.56
N SER A 226 -8.42 9.40 25.75
CA SER A 226 -8.99 10.56 25.06
C SER A 226 -10.04 10.19 24.01
N LEU A 227 -9.88 9.05 23.32
CA LEU A 227 -10.92 8.52 22.42
C LEU A 227 -12.18 8.13 23.18
N PHE A 228 -12.01 7.46 24.33
CA PHE A 228 -13.12 7.08 25.20
C PHE A 228 -13.84 8.30 25.79
N ALA A 229 -13.10 9.31 26.27
CA ALA A 229 -13.67 10.57 26.74
C ALA A 229 -14.56 11.22 25.66
N ARG A 230 -14.02 11.36 24.44
CA ARG A 230 -14.75 11.89 23.29
C ARG A 230 -16.00 11.08 22.97
N ASP A 231 -15.90 9.75 22.95
CA ASP A 231 -17.00 8.85 22.58
C ASP A 231 -18.11 8.79 23.63
N THR A 232 -17.79 9.16 24.87
CA THR A 232 -18.72 9.32 25.99
C THR A 232 -19.17 10.77 26.22
N GLY A 233 -18.92 11.68 25.27
CA GLY A 233 -19.47 13.04 25.32
C GLY A 233 -18.68 14.07 26.12
N TRP A 234 -17.42 13.79 26.49
CA TRP A 234 -16.53 14.83 27.04
C TRP A 234 -16.10 15.81 25.97
N GLN A 235 -15.99 17.08 26.34
CA GLN A 235 -15.40 18.08 25.46
C GLN A 235 -13.87 18.01 25.51
N LYS A 236 -13.25 18.50 24.44
CA LYS A 236 -11.78 18.56 24.31
C LYS A 236 -11.14 19.35 25.45
N THR A 237 -11.73 20.50 25.81
CA THR A 237 -11.25 21.37 26.91
C THR A 237 -11.35 20.68 28.27
N GLU A 238 -12.45 19.99 28.53
CA GLU A 238 -12.64 19.20 29.76
C GLU A 238 -11.62 18.06 29.86
N THR A 239 -11.38 17.36 28.74
CA THR A 239 -10.40 16.26 28.70
C THR A 239 -8.96 16.75 28.85
N LEU A 240 -8.66 17.95 28.34
CA LEU A 240 -7.36 18.61 28.52
C LEU A 240 -7.12 18.96 29.99
N ASN A 241 -8.09 19.62 30.64
CA ASN A 241 -7.97 19.98 32.05
C ASN A 241 -7.78 18.76 32.95
N GLU A 242 -8.36 17.64 32.55
CA GLU A 242 -8.35 16.42 33.36
C GLU A 242 -7.11 15.55 33.17
N LEU A 243 -6.74 15.25 31.93
CA LEU A 243 -5.72 14.23 31.64
C LEU A 243 -4.31 14.81 31.49
N VAL A 244 -4.15 16.11 31.22
CA VAL A 244 -2.81 16.72 31.01
C VAL A 244 -2.00 16.74 32.30
N GLU A 245 -2.61 17.11 33.42
CA GLU A 245 -1.94 17.15 34.72
C GLU A 245 -1.62 15.72 35.22
N LEU A 246 -2.56 14.78 35.06
CA LEU A 246 -2.34 13.37 35.38
C LEU A 246 -1.24 12.75 34.53
N HIS A 247 -1.12 13.16 33.26
CA HIS A 247 -0.07 12.68 32.36
C HIS A 247 1.30 13.28 32.70
N SER A 248 1.36 14.54 33.13
CA SER A 248 2.64 15.19 33.46
C SER A 248 3.24 14.67 34.76
N GLN A 249 2.39 14.29 35.73
CA GLN A 249 2.78 13.73 37.03
C GLN A 249 3.15 12.23 36.98
N GLN A 250 2.84 11.52 35.88
CA GLN A 250 3.14 10.10 35.74
C GLN A 250 4.65 9.85 35.61
N THR A 251 5.20 8.98 36.45
CA THR A 251 6.61 8.60 36.43
C THR A 251 6.95 7.77 35.19
N ALA A 252 8.10 8.05 34.57
CA ALA A 252 8.60 7.24 33.45
C ALA A 252 9.07 5.88 33.98
N ARG A 253 8.67 4.78 33.31
CA ARG A 253 9.26 3.46 33.56
C ARG A 253 10.64 3.42 32.85
N GLY A 254 11.71 3.66 33.61
CA GLY A 254 13.10 3.51 33.17
C GLY A 254 13.95 4.79 33.24
N SER A 255 15.27 4.61 33.33
CA SER A 255 16.29 5.67 33.46
C SER A 255 16.43 6.51 32.18
N HIS A 256 15.46 7.39 31.94
CA HIS A 256 15.58 8.45 30.95
C HIS A 256 15.96 9.76 31.63
N LEU A 257 16.76 10.58 30.94
CA LEU A 257 17.07 11.96 31.29
C LEU A 257 15.79 12.70 31.73
N GLN A 258 15.87 13.52 32.79
CA GLN A 258 14.73 14.23 33.34
C GLN A 258 14.08 15.14 32.27
N GLU A 259 12.96 14.68 31.71
CA GLU A 259 12.10 15.51 30.87
C GLU A 259 11.42 16.58 31.74
N THR A 260 11.39 17.82 31.26
CA THR A 260 10.69 18.90 31.94
C THR A 260 9.17 18.71 31.90
N THR A 261 8.50 19.06 32.99
CA THR A 261 7.03 18.98 33.12
C THR A 261 6.30 19.72 31.99
N ALA A 262 6.83 20.86 31.55
CA ALA A 262 6.30 21.65 30.44
C ALA A 262 6.31 20.89 29.10
N ARG A 263 7.38 20.12 28.82
CA ARG A 263 7.48 19.31 27.60
C ARG A 263 6.45 18.17 27.59
N ARG A 264 6.19 17.58 28.75
CA ARG A 264 5.16 16.52 28.92
C ARG A 264 3.75 17.05 28.77
N GLN A 265 3.47 18.24 29.30
CA GLN A 265 2.18 18.89 29.11
C GLN A 265 1.91 19.17 27.63
N HIS A 266 2.91 19.66 26.89
CA HIS A 266 2.79 19.92 25.46
C HIS A 266 2.56 18.65 24.62
N GLU A 267 3.24 17.56 24.97
CA GLU A 267 3.02 16.24 24.36
C GLU A 267 1.61 15.69 24.64
N ALA A 268 1.14 15.84 25.88
CA ALA A 268 -0.19 15.41 26.30
C ALA A 268 -1.27 16.16 25.51
N GLN A 269 -1.14 17.48 25.42
CA GLN A 269 -2.03 18.34 24.65
C GLN A 269 -2.12 17.85 23.20
N ARG A 270 -0.98 17.68 22.51
CA ARG A 270 -0.95 17.20 21.11
C ARG A 270 -1.67 15.86 20.92
N THR A 271 -1.51 14.95 21.88
CA THR A 271 -2.14 13.62 21.84
C THR A 271 -3.66 13.73 21.98
N ILE A 272 -4.14 14.57 22.90
CA ILE A 272 -5.57 14.82 23.10
C ILE A 272 -6.17 15.53 21.87
N TYR A 273 -5.49 16.55 21.31
CA TYR A 273 -5.91 17.19 20.06
C TYR A 273 -6.03 16.18 18.91
N SER A 274 -5.10 15.22 18.81
CA SER A 274 -5.13 14.16 17.80
C SER A 274 -6.30 13.17 17.99
N ALA A 275 -6.70 12.90 19.23
CA ALA A 275 -7.85 12.04 19.50
C ALA A 275 -9.18 12.75 19.14
N PHE A 276 -9.30 14.04 19.48
CA PHE A 276 -10.49 14.85 19.24
C PHE A 276 -10.64 15.36 17.79
N SER A 277 -9.58 15.35 16.99
CA SER A 277 -9.70 15.61 15.54
C SER A 277 -10.41 14.49 14.77
N ARG A 278 -10.60 13.33 15.41
CA ARG A 278 -11.29 12.18 14.83
C ARG A 278 -12.78 12.20 15.23
N PRO A 279 -13.72 11.81 14.34
CA PRO A 279 -15.14 11.75 14.68
C PRO A 279 -15.44 10.65 15.70
N ALA A 280 -16.43 10.91 16.57
CA ALA A 280 -16.88 10.01 17.63
C ALA A 280 -17.45 8.69 17.09
N ALA A 281 -17.27 7.59 17.83
CA ALA A 281 -17.66 6.25 17.42
C ALA A 281 -19.18 6.11 17.20
N LEU A 282 -20.02 6.79 18.00
CA LEU A 282 -21.48 6.81 17.82
C LEU A 282 -21.91 7.43 16.48
N HIS A 283 -21.20 8.45 16.00
CA HIS A 283 -21.39 8.99 14.64
C HIS A 283 -20.86 8.07 13.53
N ARG A 284 -19.99 7.12 13.87
CA ARG A 284 -19.47 6.11 12.95
C ARG A 284 -20.46 4.96 12.79
N SER A 285 -21.09 4.52 13.89
CA SER A 285 -22.15 3.49 13.89
C SER A 285 -23.46 4.03 13.31
N ALA A 286 -23.88 5.24 13.70
CA ALA A 286 -25.11 5.86 13.18
C ALA A 286 -25.03 6.26 11.69
N ARG A 287 -23.82 6.46 11.14
CA ARG A 287 -23.60 6.60 9.68
C ARG A 287 -23.41 5.25 8.96
N GLN A 288 -23.06 4.18 9.67
CA GLN A 288 -22.91 2.84 9.10
C GLN A 288 -24.26 2.14 8.91
N THR A 289 -25.30 2.55 9.64
CA THR A 289 -26.68 2.05 9.52
C THR A 289 -27.60 2.99 8.74
N ALA A 290 -27.08 4.07 8.16
CA ALA A 290 -27.87 4.93 7.27
C ALA A 290 -27.96 4.26 5.89
N ASP A 291 -28.95 3.39 5.75
CA ASP A 291 -29.82 3.25 4.58
C ASP A 291 -29.19 3.60 3.22
N THR A 292 -28.31 2.74 2.72
CA THR A 292 -27.91 2.83 1.31
C THR A 292 -27.97 1.44 0.70
N ASP A 293 -28.98 1.21 -0.13
CA ASP A 293 -29.09 0.07 -1.06
C ASP A 293 -27.95 -0.04 -2.08
N GLN A 294 -26.95 0.83 -1.96
CA GLN A 294 -25.84 1.06 -2.88
C GLN A 294 -24.55 0.36 -2.45
N LEU A 295 -23.66 0.07 -3.40
CA LEU A 295 -22.44 -0.68 -3.09
C LEU A 295 -21.47 0.13 -2.19
N PRO A 296 -20.82 -0.51 -1.21
CA PRO A 296 -19.76 0.12 -0.43
C PRO A 296 -18.61 0.65 -1.29
N ASN A 297 -18.03 1.77 -0.88
CA ASN A 297 -16.85 2.34 -1.56
C ASN A 297 -15.69 1.33 -1.67
N SER A 298 -15.46 0.49 -0.66
CA SER A 298 -14.45 -0.57 -0.69
C SER A 298 -14.67 -1.58 -1.81
N VAL A 299 -15.91 -2.02 -2.02
CA VAL A 299 -16.33 -2.93 -3.10
C VAL A 299 -16.16 -2.23 -4.46
N ARG A 300 -16.63 -0.99 -4.59
CA ARG A 300 -16.48 -0.20 -5.82
C ARG A 300 -15.01 -0.02 -6.22
N GLU A 301 -14.17 0.40 -5.29
CA GLU A 301 -12.74 0.64 -5.52
C GLU A 301 -12.00 -0.67 -5.86
N ALA A 302 -12.31 -1.78 -5.20
CA ALA A 302 -11.71 -3.08 -5.49
C ALA A 302 -12.05 -3.59 -6.90
N LEU A 303 -13.32 -3.44 -7.33
CA LEU A 303 -13.74 -3.77 -8.69
C LEU A 303 -13.04 -2.88 -9.72
N MET A 304 -12.91 -1.57 -9.45
CA MET A 304 -12.20 -0.66 -10.35
C MET A 304 -10.70 -0.96 -10.48
N GLN A 305 -10.04 -1.33 -9.38
CA GLN A 305 -8.65 -1.77 -9.38
C GLN A 305 -8.43 -3.00 -10.29
N ARG A 306 -9.41 -3.91 -10.32
CA ARG A 306 -9.43 -5.09 -11.20
C ARG A 306 -9.92 -4.79 -12.63
N LYS A 307 -10.09 -3.51 -12.99
CA LYS A 307 -10.64 -3.06 -14.29
C LYS A 307 -12.08 -3.50 -14.55
N MET A 308 -12.81 -3.88 -13.51
CA MET A 308 -14.20 -4.35 -13.56
C MET A 308 -15.20 -3.21 -13.29
N THR A 309 -14.98 -2.03 -13.87
CA THR A 309 -15.90 -0.89 -13.71
C THR A 309 -17.29 -1.18 -14.31
N TYR A 310 -17.37 -2.10 -15.28
CA TYR A 310 -18.64 -2.57 -15.83
C TYR A 310 -19.47 -3.31 -14.78
N VAL A 311 -18.85 -4.09 -13.88
CA VAL A 311 -19.54 -4.77 -12.76
C VAL A 311 -20.13 -3.77 -11.80
N VAL A 312 -19.37 -2.74 -11.43
CA VAL A 312 -19.87 -1.64 -10.57
C VAL A 312 -21.10 -1.02 -11.22
N ARG A 313 -21.02 -0.64 -12.50
CA ARG A 313 -22.13 0.01 -13.20
C ARG A 313 -23.37 -0.87 -13.34
N THR A 314 -23.21 -2.16 -13.63
CA THR A 314 -24.32 -3.11 -13.73
C THR A 314 -24.98 -3.31 -12.37
N LEU A 315 -24.22 -3.67 -11.33
CA LEU A 315 -24.78 -3.97 -10.01
C LEU A 315 -25.41 -2.73 -9.35
N GLU A 316 -24.74 -1.59 -9.44
CA GLU A 316 -25.29 -0.32 -8.92
C GLU A 316 -26.55 0.09 -9.68
N GLY A 317 -26.58 -0.10 -11.01
CA GLY A 317 -27.74 0.23 -11.82
C GLY A 317 -28.96 -0.67 -11.51
N LEU A 318 -28.71 -1.96 -11.22
CA LEU A 318 -29.78 -2.88 -10.79
C LEU A 318 -30.32 -2.50 -9.41
N ARG A 319 -29.44 -2.16 -8.46
CA ARG A 319 -29.83 -1.68 -7.11
C ARG A 319 -30.65 -0.40 -7.16
N LEU A 320 -30.20 0.58 -7.95
CA LEU A 320 -30.93 1.82 -8.21
C LEU A 320 -32.26 1.61 -8.95
N SER A 321 -32.50 0.42 -9.49
CA SER A 321 -33.75 0.02 -10.15
C SER A 321 -34.58 -0.94 -9.28
N ASN A 322 -34.36 -0.93 -7.96
CA ASN A 322 -35.05 -1.74 -6.95
C ASN A 322 -34.83 -3.26 -7.05
N ILE A 323 -33.67 -3.69 -7.57
CA ILE A 323 -33.21 -5.09 -7.44
C ILE A 323 -32.22 -5.18 -6.29
N HIS A 324 -32.70 -5.72 -5.16
CA HIS A 324 -31.99 -5.75 -3.88
C HIS A 324 -31.34 -7.12 -3.60
N ASP A 325 -30.60 -7.19 -2.50
CA ASP A 325 -29.87 -8.36 -2.03
C ASP A 325 -30.74 -9.63 -2.04
N GLY A 326 -30.24 -10.70 -2.66
CA GLY A 326 -30.88 -12.01 -2.69
C GLY A 326 -32.07 -12.14 -3.64
N GLN A 327 -32.55 -11.07 -4.26
CA GLN A 327 -33.61 -11.13 -5.29
C GLN A 327 -33.12 -11.81 -6.55
N VAL A 328 -34.04 -12.47 -7.24
CA VAL A 328 -33.78 -13.24 -8.44
C VAL A 328 -34.17 -12.43 -9.68
N PHE A 329 -33.31 -12.39 -10.69
CA PHE A 329 -33.56 -11.66 -11.94
C PHE A 329 -33.01 -12.41 -13.16
N SER A 330 -33.61 -12.19 -14.32
CA SER A 330 -33.17 -12.81 -15.59
C SER A 330 -32.22 -11.91 -16.37
N THR A 331 -31.47 -12.50 -17.31
CA THR A 331 -30.63 -11.72 -18.25
C THR A 331 -31.45 -10.67 -19.02
N GLN A 332 -32.65 -11.05 -19.50
CA GLN A 332 -33.52 -10.16 -20.27
C GLN A 332 -34.03 -9.00 -19.41
N GLN A 333 -34.37 -9.28 -18.14
CA GLN A 333 -34.78 -8.25 -17.20
C GLN A 333 -33.65 -7.24 -16.93
N ALA A 334 -32.41 -7.71 -16.74
CA ALA A 334 -31.25 -6.83 -16.56
C ALA A 334 -30.96 -5.98 -17.81
N GLU A 335 -31.05 -6.56 -19.01
CA GLU A 335 -30.90 -5.84 -20.28
C GLU A 335 -31.97 -4.76 -20.46
N LEU A 336 -33.22 -5.05 -20.11
CA LEU A 336 -34.34 -4.11 -20.21
C LEU A 336 -34.19 -2.96 -19.20
N ILE A 337 -33.89 -3.28 -17.94
CA ILE A 337 -33.74 -2.30 -16.86
C ILE A 337 -32.57 -1.35 -17.13
N LEU A 338 -31.45 -1.87 -17.63
CA LEU A 338 -30.23 -1.10 -17.85
C LEU A 338 -30.09 -0.57 -19.29
N LYS A 339 -31.13 -0.71 -20.12
CA LYS A 339 -31.13 -0.25 -21.51
C LYS A 339 -30.79 1.24 -21.57
N GLY A 340 -29.85 1.59 -22.44
CA GLY A 340 -29.35 2.98 -22.58
C GLY A 340 -28.40 3.44 -21.48
N LEU A 341 -28.24 2.67 -20.39
CA LEU A 341 -27.32 3.00 -19.30
C LEU A 341 -26.05 2.16 -19.33
N VAL A 342 -26.17 0.83 -19.40
CA VAL A 342 -25.05 -0.11 -19.45
C VAL A 342 -25.17 -0.95 -20.72
N GLY A 343 -24.08 -1.03 -21.49
CA GLY A 343 -24.07 -1.80 -22.74
C GLY A 343 -24.29 -3.30 -22.51
N ARG A 344 -24.95 -3.96 -23.46
CA ARG A 344 -25.28 -5.39 -23.40
C ARG A 344 -24.09 -6.27 -23.01
N ASP A 345 -22.94 -6.10 -23.66
CA ASP A 345 -21.73 -6.88 -23.37
C ASP A 345 -21.22 -6.69 -21.94
N SER A 346 -21.39 -5.49 -21.37
CA SER A 346 -21.01 -5.20 -19.98
C SER A 346 -21.93 -5.94 -19.02
N ILE A 347 -23.23 -6.03 -19.32
CA ILE A 347 -24.20 -6.80 -18.53
C ILE A 347 -23.84 -8.29 -18.59
N HIS A 348 -23.64 -8.85 -19.78
CA HIS A 348 -23.27 -10.27 -19.94
C HIS A 348 -21.95 -10.62 -19.25
N LYS A 349 -20.93 -9.76 -19.33
CA LYS A 349 -19.66 -9.95 -18.61
C LYS A 349 -19.85 -9.91 -17.09
N THR A 350 -20.75 -9.07 -16.58
CA THR A 350 -21.10 -9.04 -15.15
C THR A 350 -21.83 -10.31 -14.75
N LEU A 351 -22.82 -10.76 -15.52
CA LEU A 351 -23.58 -11.98 -15.24
C LEU A 351 -22.69 -13.23 -15.27
N HIS A 352 -21.80 -13.33 -16.25
CA HIS A 352 -20.80 -14.39 -16.29
C HIS A 352 -19.85 -14.34 -15.08
N TRP A 353 -19.43 -13.13 -14.67
CA TRP A 353 -18.66 -12.95 -13.44
C TRP A 353 -19.46 -13.41 -12.20
N LEU A 354 -20.77 -13.14 -12.12
CA LEU A 354 -21.62 -13.66 -11.05
C LEU A 354 -21.79 -15.19 -11.11
N ALA A 355 -21.88 -15.80 -12.30
CA ALA A 355 -22.06 -17.24 -12.48
C ALA A 355 -20.89 -18.11 -12.00
N HIS A 356 -19.69 -17.54 -11.84
CA HIS A 356 -18.54 -18.25 -11.24
C HIS A 356 -18.72 -18.54 -9.73
N SER A 357 -19.82 -18.07 -9.14
CA SER A 357 -20.28 -18.38 -7.79
C SER A 357 -21.65 -19.06 -7.91
N GLU A 358 -21.62 -20.39 -7.91
CA GLU A 358 -22.71 -21.38 -7.98
C GLU A 358 -23.89 -21.11 -8.94
N PRO A 359 -24.12 -21.97 -9.96
CA PRO A 359 -25.35 -21.91 -10.74
C PRO A 359 -26.52 -22.46 -9.93
N ILE A 360 -27.54 -21.63 -9.69
CA ILE A 360 -28.88 -22.13 -9.35
C ILE A 360 -29.51 -22.66 -10.64
N HIS A 361 -29.39 -23.96 -10.87
CA HIS A 361 -30.27 -24.65 -11.80
C HIS A 361 -31.64 -24.78 -11.13
N SER A 362 -32.65 -24.02 -11.57
CA SER A 362 -34.03 -24.34 -11.22
C SER A 362 -34.60 -25.30 -12.27
N PRO A 363 -35.08 -26.50 -11.89
CA PRO A 363 -36.06 -27.21 -12.69
C PRO A 363 -37.41 -26.52 -12.45
N VAL A 364 -37.85 -25.68 -13.38
CA VAL A 364 -39.26 -25.28 -13.44
C VAL A 364 -39.92 -26.19 -14.45
N SER A 365 -40.44 -27.32 -13.98
CA SER A 365 -41.52 -28.01 -14.69
C SER A 365 -42.77 -27.15 -14.51
N PRO A 366 -43.41 -26.67 -15.59
CA PRO A 366 -44.77 -26.19 -15.46
C PRO A 366 -45.64 -27.42 -15.16
N GLN A 367 -46.22 -27.48 -13.97
CA GLN A 367 -47.39 -28.31 -13.71
C GLN A 367 -48.54 -27.73 -14.53
N SER A 368 -48.59 -28.03 -15.83
CA SER A 368 -49.83 -28.05 -16.58
C SER A 368 -50.23 -29.51 -16.74
N ASN A 369 -51.21 -29.91 -15.94
CA ASN A 369 -51.77 -31.25 -15.98
C ASN A 369 -52.29 -31.48 -17.41
N ALA A 370 -51.75 -32.49 -18.11
CA ALA A 370 -52.17 -32.89 -19.46
C ALA A 370 -53.69 -33.13 -19.58
N ASN A 371 -54.37 -33.33 -18.44
CA ASN A 371 -55.81 -33.55 -18.36
C ASN A 371 -56.66 -32.27 -18.52
N ALA A 372 -56.08 -31.06 -18.44
CA ALA A 372 -56.85 -29.82 -18.61
C ALA A 372 -57.09 -29.47 -20.10
N PHE A 373 -56.18 -29.88 -20.99
CA PHE A 373 -56.31 -29.59 -22.44
C PHE A 373 -57.28 -30.56 -23.15
N ALA A 374 -57.43 -31.78 -22.65
CA ALA A 374 -58.33 -32.78 -23.22
C ALA A 374 -59.83 -32.44 -22.99
N ALA A 375 -60.15 -31.58 -22.02
CA ALA A 375 -61.53 -31.18 -21.72
C ALA A 375 -62.08 -30.06 -22.63
N ALA A 376 -61.23 -29.39 -23.42
CA ALA A 376 -61.59 -28.18 -24.16
C ALA A 376 -61.94 -28.39 -25.65
N GLN A 377 -61.74 -29.58 -26.22
CA GLN A 377 -62.08 -29.84 -27.62
C GLN A 377 -63.39 -30.63 -27.76
N LYS A 378 -64.52 -29.93 -27.58
CA LYS A 378 -65.79 -30.38 -28.13
C LYS A 378 -65.85 -30.07 -29.64
N ARG A 379 -65.92 -31.14 -30.42
CA ARG A 379 -66.55 -31.30 -31.75
C ARG A 379 -66.62 -30.07 -32.67
N LEU A 380 -65.88 -30.13 -33.78
CA LEU A 380 -66.39 -29.70 -35.09
C LEU A 380 -66.04 -30.78 -36.14
N ASN A 381 -67.05 -31.53 -36.54
CA ASN A 381 -67.04 -32.38 -37.73
C ASN A 381 -67.12 -31.47 -38.95
N ASN A 382 -66.07 -31.41 -39.77
CA ASN A 382 -66.27 -31.08 -41.18
C ASN A 382 -65.20 -31.75 -42.06
N LYS A 383 -65.66 -32.56 -43.02
CA LYS A 383 -64.82 -33.21 -44.03
C LYS A 383 -64.74 -32.28 -45.24
N ASN A 384 -63.81 -31.33 -45.24
CA ASN A 384 -63.40 -30.57 -46.42
C ASN A 384 -61.98 -30.03 -46.21
N CYS A 385 -61.02 -30.52 -47.01
CA CYS A 385 -59.66 -30.00 -47.04
C CYS A 385 -59.63 -28.67 -47.80
N PHE A 386 -59.51 -27.55 -47.09
CA PHE A 386 -59.14 -26.27 -47.67
C PHE A 386 -57.62 -26.09 -47.55
N LEU A 387 -56.92 -26.10 -48.69
CA LEU A 387 -55.52 -25.67 -48.80
C LEU A 387 -55.48 -24.14 -48.70
N LEU A 388 -55.43 -23.63 -47.48
CA LEU A 388 -54.99 -22.26 -47.20
C LEU A 388 -53.47 -22.26 -47.06
N PRO A 389 -52.74 -21.28 -47.63
CA PRO A 389 -51.34 -21.12 -47.34
C PRO A 389 -51.23 -20.64 -45.89
N GLU A 390 -50.91 -21.57 -44.99
CA GLU A 390 -50.54 -21.24 -43.63
C GLU A 390 -49.31 -20.33 -43.68
N ARG A 391 -49.52 -19.05 -43.35
CA ARG A 391 -48.44 -18.25 -42.78
C ARG A 391 -47.95 -19.02 -41.57
N ASN A 392 -46.77 -19.63 -41.72
CA ASN A 392 -45.94 -20.25 -40.68
C ASN A 392 -46.61 -20.23 -39.31
N GLN A 393 -47.26 -21.35 -38.97
CA GLN A 393 -47.67 -21.65 -37.60
C GLN A 393 -46.53 -21.26 -36.65
N GLU A 394 -46.86 -20.45 -35.65
CA GLU A 394 -45.92 -20.03 -34.61
C GLU A 394 -45.26 -21.27 -34.02
N LYS A 395 -43.94 -21.37 -34.19
CA LYS A 395 -43.14 -22.44 -33.57
C LYS A 395 -43.47 -22.48 -32.08
N PRO A 396 -43.62 -23.67 -31.47
CA PRO A 396 -43.79 -23.77 -30.02
C PRO A 396 -42.63 -23.01 -29.34
N GLN A 397 -42.96 -22.15 -28.37
CA GLN A 397 -42.02 -21.33 -27.59
C GLN A 397 -41.10 -22.18 -26.68
N ASN A 398 -40.50 -23.24 -27.19
CA ASN A 398 -39.36 -23.90 -26.55
C ASN A 398 -38.08 -23.14 -26.88
N GLY A 399 -37.99 -21.92 -26.35
CA GLY A 399 -36.77 -21.15 -26.33
C GLY A 399 -35.73 -21.80 -25.41
N ARG A 400 -34.44 -21.52 -25.66
CA ARG A 400 -33.33 -21.89 -24.78
C ARG A 400 -33.67 -21.47 -23.34
N PRO A 401 -33.45 -22.33 -22.32
CA PRO A 401 -33.84 -22.02 -20.94
C PRO A 401 -33.23 -20.69 -20.49
N GLN A 402 -34.07 -19.83 -19.90
CA GLN A 402 -33.63 -18.51 -19.43
C GLN A 402 -32.65 -18.70 -18.27
N HIS A 403 -31.46 -18.11 -18.38
CA HIS A 403 -30.51 -18.06 -17.27
C HIS A 403 -31.00 -17.06 -16.23
N VAL A 404 -31.13 -17.55 -15.01
CA VAL A 404 -31.63 -16.81 -13.85
C VAL A 404 -30.47 -16.59 -12.87
N TYR A 405 -30.40 -15.40 -12.28
CA TYR A 405 -29.32 -14.99 -11.40
C TYR A 405 -29.87 -14.47 -10.09
N ARG A 406 -29.12 -14.66 -9.00
CA ARG A 406 -29.41 -14.08 -7.69
C ARG A 406 -28.54 -12.86 -7.46
N MET A 407 -29.14 -11.76 -7.01
CA MET A 407 -28.40 -10.56 -6.65
C MET A 407 -27.52 -10.83 -5.43
N PRO A 408 -26.18 -10.65 -5.52
CA PRO A 408 -25.29 -10.98 -4.40
C PRO A 408 -25.50 -10.00 -3.25
N THR A 409 -25.39 -10.49 -2.02
CA THR A 409 -25.45 -9.63 -0.85
C THR A 409 -24.19 -8.77 -0.75
N ILE A 410 -24.28 -7.63 -0.07
CA ILE A 410 -23.10 -6.78 0.16
C ILE A 410 -21.99 -7.55 0.90
N ILE A 411 -22.36 -8.45 1.81
CA ILE A 411 -21.43 -9.28 2.57
C ILE A 411 -20.73 -10.27 1.64
N ASP A 412 -21.46 -10.94 0.76
CA ASP A 412 -20.90 -11.87 -0.23
C ASP A 412 -19.91 -11.17 -1.16
N LEU A 413 -20.25 -9.96 -1.62
CA LEU A 413 -19.37 -9.14 -2.44
C LEU A 413 -18.08 -8.75 -1.69
N CYS A 414 -18.19 -8.37 -0.41
CA CYS A 414 -17.04 -8.04 0.42
C CYS A 414 -16.11 -9.26 0.58
N GLN A 415 -16.67 -10.42 0.92
CA GLN A 415 -15.93 -11.68 1.06
C GLN A 415 -15.26 -12.10 -0.25
N ARG A 416 -16.00 -12.06 -1.36
CA ARG A 416 -15.51 -12.42 -2.70
C ARG A 416 -14.38 -11.50 -3.18
N LEU A 417 -14.40 -10.24 -2.79
CA LEU A 417 -13.37 -9.28 -3.16
C LEU A 417 -12.22 -9.20 -2.15
N GLY A 418 -12.36 -9.79 -0.96
CA GLY A 418 -11.38 -9.71 0.13
C GLY A 418 -11.27 -8.30 0.73
N VAL A 419 -12.41 -7.59 0.83
CA VAL A 419 -12.46 -6.21 1.34
C VAL A 419 -13.38 -6.07 2.53
N ASN A 420 -13.07 -5.12 3.42
CA ASN A 420 -13.91 -4.79 4.56
C ASN A 420 -15.08 -3.91 4.15
N LEU A 421 -16.19 -4.00 4.87
CA LEU A 421 -17.34 -3.13 4.70
C LEU A 421 -16.95 -1.66 4.95
N SER A 422 -17.42 -0.77 4.08
CA SER A 422 -17.20 0.67 4.20
C SER A 422 -18.50 1.43 3.97
N SER A 423 -18.51 2.74 4.23
CA SER A 423 -19.62 3.61 3.80
C SER A 423 -19.73 3.64 2.27
N SER A 424 -20.91 4.01 1.77
CA SER A 424 -21.23 4.20 0.35
C SER A 424 -21.39 5.68 0.05
N ASP A 425 -20.67 6.20 -0.94
CA ASP A 425 -20.93 7.55 -1.47
C ASP A 425 -22.17 7.49 -2.39
N PRO A 426 -23.09 8.47 -2.35
CA PRO A 426 -24.29 8.40 -3.19
C PRO A 426 -23.95 8.49 -4.67
N LEU A 427 -24.43 7.53 -5.46
CA LEU A 427 -24.40 7.55 -6.92
C LEU A 427 -25.81 7.69 -7.47
N GLN A 428 -25.96 8.52 -8.50
CA GLN A 428 -27.20 8.65 -9.27
C GLN A 428 -27.17 7.77 -10.52
N ARG A 429 -28.34 7.49 -11.08
CA ARG A 429 -28.46 6.68 -12.30
C ARG A 429 -27.67 7.29 -13.47
N SER A 430 -27.68 8.62 -13.62
CA SER A 430 -26.91 9.34 -14.65
C SER A 430 -25.39 9.17 -14.50
N ASP A 431 -24.89 8.99 -13.28
CA ASP A 431 -23.45 8.81 -13.01
C ASP A 431 -22.92 7.47 -13.55
N LEU A 432 -23.82 6.53 -13.82
CA LEU A 432 -23.52 5.22 -14.38
C LEU A 432 -23.49 5.21 -15.91
N ALA A 433 -23.74 6.34 -16.57
CA ALA A 433 -23.80 6.43 -18.04
C ALA A 433 -22.48 6.01 -18.73
N SER A 434 -21.34 6.29 -18.11
CA SER A 434 -20.03 5.83 -18.61
C SER A 434 -19.07 5.48 -17.49
N ALA A 435 -18.11 4.58 -17.76
CA ALA A 435 -17.05 4.27 -16.80
C ALA A 435 -16.20 5.49 -16.43
N HIS A 436 -16.11 6.47 -17.33
CA HIS A 436 -15.44 7.75 -17.08
C HIS A 436 -16.21 8.57 -16.03
N GLN A 437 -17.52 8.77 -16.24
CA GLN A 437 -18.39 9.50 -15.33
C GLN A 437 -18.44 8.86 -13.94
N THR A 438 -18.62 7.53 -13.87
CA THR A 438 -18.70 6.80 -12.60
C THR A 438 -17.42 7.00 -11.77
N ARG A 439 -16.25 6.95 -12.41
CA ARG A 439 -14.96 7.17 -11.72
C ARG A 439 -14.78 8.63 -11.28
N MET A 440 -15.22 9.58 -12.09
CA MET A 440 -15.16 11.01 -11.73
C MET A 440 -16.00 11.30 -10.49
N VAL A 441 -17.24 10.81 -10.45
CA VAL A 441 -18.15 11.02 -9.30
C VAL A 441 -17.60 10.39 -8.03
N LEU A 442 -17.06 9.16 -8.10
CA LEU A 442 -16.38 8.54 -6.95
C LEU A 442 -15.06 9.23 -6.58
N HIS A 443 -14.40 9.87 -7.55
CA HIS A 443 -13.25 10.71 -7.25
C HIS A 443 -13.66 11.91 -6.40
N ALA A 444 -14.69 12.62 -6.86
CA ALA A 444 -15.29 13.77 -6.17
C ALA A 444 -15.82 13.38 -4.79
N GLY A 445 -16.52 12.25 -4.68
CA GLY A 445 -17.11 11.73 -3.44
C GLY A 445 -16.09 11.61 -2.32
N LEU A 446 -14.91 11.01 -2.59
CA LEU A 446 -13.82 10.93 -1.61
C LEU A 446 -13.36 12.31 -1.14
N ILE A 447 -13.08 13.22 -2.06
CA ILE A 447 -12.54 14.53 -1.72
C ILE A 447 -13.59 15.37 -0.96
N LYS A 448 -14.86 15.27 -1.36
CA LYS A 448 -15.98 15.94 -0.69
C LYS A 448 -16.16 15.44 0.74
N ARG A 449 -16.10 14.12 0.97
CA ARG A 449 -16.27 13.55 2.32
C ARG A 449 -15.02 13.64 3.20
N ARG A 450 -13.84 13.72 2.59
CA ARG A 450 -12.56 13.75 3.31
C ARG A 450 -11.52 14.61 2.54
N PRO A 451 -11.60 15.94 2.66
CA PRO A 451 -10.53 16.84 2.21
C PRO A 451 -9.26 16.54 3.02
N ASP A 452 -8.20 16.12 2.35
CA ASP A 452 -6.96 15.66 3.01
C ASP A 452 -5.79 15.62 2.01
N GLU A 453 -4.62 15.24 2.51
CA GLU A 453 -3.42 15.01 1.73
C GLU A 453 -3.39 13.62 1.07
N TYR A 454 -3.41 13.61 -0.26
CA TYR A 454 -3.35 12.39 -1.06
C TYR A 454 -2.19 12.42 -2.06
N SER A 455 -1.59 11.25 -2.30
CA SER A 455 -0.67 11.12 -3.44
C SER A 455 -1.47 10.86 -4.72
N ARG A 456 -1.07 11.50 -5.83
CA ARG A 456 -1.65 11.24 -7.16
C ARG A 456 -1.59 9.77 -7.56
N ARG A 457 -0.49 9.09 -7.19
CA ARG A 457 -0.31 7.66 -7.44
C ARG A 457 -1.36 6.82 -6.70
N TRP A 458 -1.66 7.16 -5.45
CA TRP A 458 -2.68 6.46 -4.67
C TRP A 458 -4.08 6.71 -5.24
N LEU A 459 -4.44 7.95 -5.57
CA LEU A 459 -5.73 8.28 -6.19
C LEU A 459 -5.94 7.52 -7.51
N ALA A 460 -4.90 7.45 -8.34
CA ALA A 460 -4.90 6.72 -9.61
C ALA A 460 -5.08 5.21 -9.38
N LYS A 461 -4.28 4.62 -8.47
CA LYS A 461 -4.39 3.19 -8.13
C LYS A 461 -5.78 2.85 -7.62
N ARG A 462 -6.34 3.66 -6.71
CA ARG A 462 -7.66 3.47 -6.10
C ARG A 462 -8.78 3.32 -7.12
N LEU A 463 -8.82 4.19 -8.13
CA LEU A 463 -9.82 4.17 -9.20
C LEU A 463 -9.45 3.26 -10.38
N GLY A 464 -8.30 2.57 -10.30
CA GLY A 464 -7.79 1.73 -11.38
C GLY A 464 -7.47 2.51 -12.66
N VAL A 465 -6.98 3.75 -12.55
CA VAL A 465 -6.62 4.62 -13.70
C VAL A 465 -5.16 5.08 -13.64
N SER A 466 -4.73 5.82 -14.67
CA SER A 466 -3.38 6.40 -14.71
C SER A 466 -3.32 7.75 -13.99
N MET A 467 -2.13 8.20 -13.60
CA MET A 467 -1.96 9.55 -13.03
C MET A 467 -2.39 10.67 -14.00
N PRO A 468 -2.07 10.62 -15.31
CA PRO A 468 -2.63 11.55 -16.28
C PRO A 468 -4.17 11.59 -16.29
N THR A 469 -4.82 10.43 -16.13
CA THR A 469 -6.29 10.36 -16.05
C THR A 469 -6.84 11.10 -14.84
N ILE A 470 -6.20 10.96 -13.67
CA ILE A 470 -6.58 11.75 -12.48
C ILE A 470 -6.42 13.24 -12.72
N ASN A 471 -5.34 13.67 -13.39
CA ASN A 471 -5.18 15.09 -13.73
C ASN A 471 -6.28 15.57 -14.68
N SER A 472 -6.73 14.74 -15.62
CA SER A 472 -7.89 15.05 -16.45
C SER A 472 -9.18 15.15 -15.64
N TYR A 473 -9.43 14.23 -14.69
CA TYR A 473 -10.61 14.31 -13.81
C TYR A 473 -10.61 15.58 -12.98
N ASN A 474 -9.47 15.95 -12.38
CA ASN A 474 -9.35 17.18 -11.58
C ASN A 474 -9.57 18.46 -12.38
N ARG A 475 -9.48 18.43 -13.72
CA ARG A 475 -9.82 19.58 -14.58
C ARG A 475 -11.30 19.65 -14.93
N LEU A 476 -12.03 18.54 -14.84
CA LEU A 476 -13.43 18.41 -15.24
C LEU A 476 -14.41 18.51 -14.05
N ILE A 477 -13.91 18.34 -12.84
CA ILE A 477 -14.67 18.34 -11.59
C ILE A 477 -14.16 19.52 -10.77
N PRO A 478 -15.00 20.20 -9.95
CA PRO A 478 -14.57 21.27 -9.04
C PRO A 478 -13.76 20.72 -7.85
N ILE A 479 -12.63 20.08 -8.16
CA ILE A 479 -11.62 19.61 -7.21
C ILE A 479 -10.39 20.51 -7.39
N HIS A 480 -9.97 21.12 -6.30
CA HIS A 480 -8.74 21.88 -6.26
C HIS A 480 -7.65 21.09 -5.53
N SER A 481 -6.39 21.37 -5.85
CA SER A 481 -5.26 20.74 -5.20
C SER A 481 -4.12 21.72 -4.99
N ARG A 482 -3.50 21.69 -3.80
CA ARG A 482 -2.29 22.46 -3.47
C ARG A 482 -1.15 21.50 -3.12
N PRO A 483 0.05 21.65 -3.69
CA PRO A 483 1.22 20.93 -3.22
C PRO A 483 1.53 21.31 -1.77
N THR A 484 1.80 20.33 -0.91
CA THR A 484 2.35 20.58 0.43
C THR A 484 3.85 20.34 0.40
N TYR A 485 4.57 21.05 1.28
CA TYR A 485 6.02 20.97 1.36
C TYR A 485 6.46 20.79 2.81
N THR A 486 7.41 19.90 3.03
CA THR A 486 8.17 19.85 4.28
C THR A 486 9.35 20.80 4.15
N GLU A 487 9.47 21.73 5.10
CA GLU A 487 10.53 22.74 5.09
C GLU A 487 11.61 22.38 6.11
N THR A 488 12.87 22.38 5.67
CA THR A 488 14.03 22.12 6.51
C THR A 488 15.08 23.20 6.28
N VAL A 489 15.47 23.92 7.32
CA VAL A 489 16.56 24.91 7.22
C VAL A 489 17.88 24.18 7.02
N ILE A 490 18.61 24.51 5.95
CA ILE A 490 19.92 23.94 5.66
C ILE A 490 21.01 24.82 6.30
N ARG A 491 21.90 24.18 7.05
CA ARG A 491 23.07 24.73 7.73
C ARG A 491 24.27 23.83 7.43
N TRP A 492 25.48 24.31 7.71
CA TRP A 492 26.69 23.49 7.55
C TRP A 492 26.59 22.12 8.24
N GLY A 493 25.99 22.05 9.43
CA GLY A 493 25.83 20.79 10.18
C GLY A 493 24.81 19.79 9.63
N ASN A 494 23.93 20.16 8.70
CA ASN A 494 22.95 19.23 8.10
C ASN A 494 22.97 19.24 6.56
N ILE A 495 23.99 19.86 5.96
CA ILE A 495 24.15 19.99 4.51
C ILE A 495 24.32 18.62 3.82
N GLU A 496 24.76 17.61 4.56
CA GLU A 496 24.96 16.24 4.08
C GLU A 496 23.66 15.55 3.64
N ARG A 497 22.51 16.08 4.05
CA ARG A 497 21.19 15.64 3.58
C ARG A 497 21.02 15.84 2.07
N LEU A 498 21.81 16.72 1.47
CA LEU A 498 21.76 17.00 0.04
C LEU A 498 22.77 16.13 -0.72
N PRO A 499 22.36 15.52 -1.85
CA PRO A 499 23.28 14.79 -2.72
C PRO A 499 24.25 15.73 -3.44
N PHE A 500 25.41 15.19 -3.83
CA PHE A 500 26.40 15.91 -4.64
C PHE A 500 26.08 15.89 -6.13
N ASP A 501 25.59 14.75 -6.64
CA ASP A 501 25.57 14.47 -8.08
C ASP A 501 24.25 14.83 -8.76
N GLU A 502 23.12 14.30 -8.28
CA GLU A 502 21.79 14.52 -8.88
C GLU A 502 20.85 15.19 -7.86
N PRO A 503 20.11 16.25 -8.25
CA PRO A 503 19.19 16.92 -7.33
C PRO A 503 18.08 16.01 -6.85
N LEU A 504 17.71 16.14 -5.58
CA LEU A 504 16.57 15.41 -5.01
C LEU A 504 15.28 15.70 -5.79
N ARG A 505 14.68 14.65 -6.37
CA ARG A 505 13.44 14.78 -7.15
C ARG A 505 12.30 15.21 -6.26
N GLY A 506 11.61 16.27 -6.68
CA GLY A 506 10.52 16.86 -5.89
C GLY A 506 10.99 17.71 -4.72
N ALA A 507 12.30 18.01 -4.61
CA ALA A 507 12.81 18.95 -3.62
C ALA A 507 13.59 20.10 -4.27
N PHE A 508 13.58 21.26 -3.65
CA PHE A 508 14.33 22.43 -4.09
C PHE A 508 14.75 23.29 -2.91
N LEU A 509 15.87 24.00 -3.08
CA LEU A 509 16.34 25.00 -2.13
C LEU A 509 15.67 26.34 -2.42
N VAL A 510 15.29 27.06 -1.38
CA VAL A 510 14.70 28.39 -1.45
C VAL A 510 15.52 29.33 -0.59
N THR A 511 15.92 30.46 -1.17
CA THR A 511 16.57 31.55 -0.44
C THR A 511 15.54 32.41 0.30
N ARG A 512 15.97 33.26 1.23
CA ARG A 512 15.08 34.27 1.85
C ARG A 512 14.38 35.18 0.82
N SER A 513 15.00 35.41 -0.33
CA SER A 513 14.41 36.15 -1.46
C SER A 513 13.37 35.37 -2.27
N GLY A 514 13.08 34.11 -1.91
CA GLY A 514 12.10 33.26 -2.59
C GLY A 514 12.60 32.58 -3.87
N LYS A 515 13.88 32.77 -4.24
CA LYS A 515 14.46 32.18 -5.45
C LYS A 515 14.71 30.69 -5.25
N LYS A 516 14.31 29.88 -6.24
CA LYS A 516 14.36 28.41 -6.20
C LYS A 516 15.60 27.87 -6.91
N TYR A 517 16.22 26.87 -6.30
CA TYR A 517 17.42 26.23 -6.80
C TYR A 517 17.34 24.71 -6.67
N PRO A 518 18.05 23.95 -7.52
CA PRO A 518 18.15 22.50 -7.37
C PRO A 518 18.66 22.11 -5.99
N ALA A 519 18.08 21.05 -5.41
CA ALA A 519 18.50 20.52 -4.11
C ALA A 519 19.81 19.73 -4.21
N LEU A 520 20.92 20.47 -4.33
CA LEU A 520 22.29 19.96 -4.46
C LEU A 520 23.18 20.53 -3.36
N ARG A 521 24.08 19.68 -2.84
CA ARG A 521 25.04 20.07 -1.80
C ARG A 521 25.99 21.15 -2.28
N ILE A 522 26.45 21.08 -3.53
CA ILE A 522 27.37 22.06 -4.14
C ILE A 522 26.74 23.46 -4.17
N ILE A 523 25.45 23.54 -4.52
CA ILE A 523 24.72 24.81 -4.57
C ILE A 523 24.49 25.33 -3.16
N ALA A 524 24.07 24.45 -2.25
CA ALA A 524 23.88 24.81 -0.84
C ALA A 524 25.17 25.31 -0.19
N SER A 525 26.32 24.68 -0.46
CA SER A 525 27.61 25.08 0.12
C SER A 525 28.06 26.44 -0.38
N GLN A 526 27.87 26.72 -1.68
CA GLN A 526 28.16 28.05 -2.25
C GLN A 526 27.28 29.13 -1.62
N MET A 527 25.99 28.84 -1.41
CA MET A 527 25.06 29.78 -0.80
C MET A 527 25.37 30.04 0.66
N LEU A 528 25.67 29.00 1.42
CA LEU A 528 26.05 29.10 2.83
C LEU A 528 27.39 29.83 2.99
N ALA A 529 28.36 29.62 2.09
CA ALA A 529 29.63 30.35 2.07
C ALA A 529 29.43 31.85 1.82
N ASN A 530 28.42 32.22 1.03
CA ASN A 530 28.03 33.61 0.79
C ASN A 530 27.13 34.18 1.91
N GLY A 531 26.97 33.49 3.04
CA GLY A 531 26.14 33.93 4.16
C GLY A 531 24.62 33.90 3.90
N GLN A 532 24.16 33.20 2.85
CA GLN A 532 22.73 33.13 2.53
C GLN A 532 22.03 32.04 3.34
N ALA A 533 20.90 32.41 3.99
CA ALA A 533 19.99 31.44 4.59
C ALA A 533 19.19 30.70 3.52
N ILE A 534 19.21 29.37 3.59
CA ILE A 534 18.56 28.48 2.62
C ILE A 534 17.64 27.47 3.32
N ILE A 535 16.48 27.25 2.71
CA ILE A 535 15.46 26.29 3.17
C ILE A 535 15.29 25.24 2.09
N LEU A 536 15.47 23.97 2.45
CA LEU A 536 15.08 22.84 1.62
C LEU A 536 13.57 22.64 1.74
N LYS A 537 12.87 22.73 0.60
CA LYS A 537 11.45 22.36 0.49
C LYS A 537 11.33 21.03 -0.22
N GLU A 538 10.85 20.01 0.49
CA GLU A 538 10.59 18.67 -0.05
C GLU A 538 9.09 18.52 -0.33
N GLN A 539 8.71 18.21 -1.57
CA GLN A 539 7.30 18.09 -1.96
C GLN A 539 6.67 16.85 -1.32
N GLY A 540 5.67 17.10 -0.48
CA GLY A 540 4.81 16.10 0.14
C GLY A 540 3.64 15.67 -0.76
N ARG A 541 2.57 15.22 -0.11
CA ARG A 541 1.32 14.83 -0.77
C ARG A 541 0.52 16.08 -1.14
N ASN A 542 -0.24 16.05 -2.22
CA ASN A 542 -1.07 17.22 -2.53
C ASN A 542 -2.28 17.23 -1.59
N PHE A 543 -2.63 18.38 -1.04
CA PHE A 543 -3.87 18.57 -0.30
C PHE A 543 -5.00 18.87 -1.28
N TYR A 544 -6.11 18.12 -1.18
CA TYR A 544 -7.26 18.21 -2.09
C TYR A 544 -8.52 18.68 -1.36
N TRP A 545 -9.32 19.51 -2.02
CA TRP A 545 -10.65 19.93 -1.53
C TRP A 545 -11.63 20.10 -2.70
N TYR A 546 -12.92 20.18 -2.38
CA TYR A 546 -14.02 20.24 -3.35
C TYR A 546 -14.80 21.56 -3.23
N GLY A 547 -15.22 22.14 -4.35
CA GLY A 547 -16.02 23.37 -4.43
C GLY A 547 -15.19 24.65 -4.59
N ASP A 548 -15.87 25.79 -4.80
CA ASP A 548 -15.28 27.04 -5.30
C ASP A 548 -14.55 27.89 -4.24
N GLY A 549 -14.37 27.37 -3.02
CA GLY A 549 -13.77 28.10 -1.90
C GLY A 549 -12.24 28.01 -1.82
N LEU A 550 -11.62 29.03 -1.20
CA LEU A 550 -10.25 28.94 -0.69
C LEU A 550 -10.13 27.73 0.27
N PRO A 551 -8.99 27.02 0.30
CA PRO A 551 -8.82 25.86 1.17
C PRO A 551 -9.10 26.25 2.61
N PRO A 552 -9.79 25.42 3.44
CA PRO A 552 -10.08 25.76 4.83
C PRO A 552 -8.79 26.16 5.55
N LEU A 553 -8.66 27.45 5.87
CA LEU A 553 -7.46 28.06 6.45
C LEU A 553 -7.20 27.56 7.90
N GLU A 554 -8.15 26.84 8.51
CA GLU A 554 -8.05 26.30 9.87
C GLU A 554 -7.29 24.96 9.99
N LEU A 555 -6.87 24.34 8.88
CA LEU A 555 -6.14 23.04 8.89
C LEU A 555 -4.65 23.14 8.55
N LEU A 556 -4.10 24.36 8.44
CA LEU A 556 -2.66 24.54 8.40
C LEU A 556 -2.14 24.45 9.84
N PRO A 557 -1.25 23.50 10.20
CA PRO A 557 -0.55 23.61 11.48
C PRO A 557 0.12 24.99 11.51
N ALA A 558 -0.18 25.75 12.55
CA ALA A 558 0.39 27.06 12.80
C ALA A 558 1.89 27.02 12.46
N ILE A 559 2.30 27.87 11.53
CA ILE A 559 3.69 28.17 11.28
C ILE A 559 4.18 28.83 12.56
N GLN A 560 4.65 28.02 13.52
CA GLN A 560 5.43 28.52 14.64
C GLN A 560 6.78 28.94 14.06
N GLU A 561 6.89 30.23 13.74
CA GLU A 561 8.17 30.94 13.73
C GLU A 561 8.76 30.85 15.14
N GLN A 562 9.40 29.73 15.47
CA GLN A 562 10.45 29.73 16.47
C GLN A 562 11.74 30.09 15.73
N VAL A 563 11.92 31.40 15.51
CA VAL A 563 13.26 31.97 15.38
C VAL A 563 13.85 31.96 16.78
N PRO A 564 14.87 31.16 17.10
CA PRO A 564 15.63 31.38 18.32
C PRO A 564 16.36 32.71 18.12
N GLN A 565 15.91 33.76 18.79
CA GLN A 565 16.75 34.92 19.05
C GLN A 565 17.88 34.44 19.98
N GLN A 566 19.01 34.05 19.40
CA GLN A 566 20.27 34.14 20.13
C GLN A 566 20.87 35.51 19.82
N PRO A 567 21.35 36.25 20.83
CA PRO A 567 21.97 37.54 20.61
C PRO A 567 23.20 37.34 19.73
N VAL A 568 23.26 38.12 18.64
CA VAL A 568 24.47 38.25 17.83
C VAL A 568 25.47 38.98 18.71
N GLU A 569 26.44 38.24 19.28
CA GLU A 569 27.66 38.84 19.78
C GLU A 569 28.38 39.49 18.60
N THR A 570 28.29 40.81 18.54
CA THR A 570 29.14 41.66 17.73
C THR A 570 30.59 41.45 18.15
N PHE A 571 31.33 40.62 17.43
CA PHE A 571 32.80 40.68 17.47
C PHE A 571 33.24 41.86 16.62
N ALA A 572 33.66 42.91 17.34
CA ALA A 572 34.26 44.12 16.81
C ALA A 572 35.54 43.79 16.02
N ALA A 573 35.76 44.59 14.98
CA ALA A 573 37.02 44.69 14.26
C ALA A 573 38.18 44.96 15.23
N ASN A 574 39.28 44.20 15.08
CA ASN A 574 40.66 44.70 15.03
C ASN A 574 41.66 43.54 15.14
N ARG A 575 42.36 43.25 14.05
CA ARG A 575 43.83 43.21 14.03
C ARG A 575 44.33 43.13 12.60
N VAL A 576 44.73 44.30 12.12
CA VAL A 576 45.67 44.48 11.02
C VAL A 576 47.02 43.89 11.47
N LEU A 577 47.59 43.01 10.65
CA LEU A 577 49.03 42.83 10.56
C LEU A 577 49.38 42.89 9.07
N GLU A 578 50.09 43.97 8.73
CA GLU A 578 50.71 44.24 7.43
C GLU A 578 51.98 43.41 7.21
N ILE A 579 52.48 43.52 5.97
CA ILE A 579 53.84 43.28 5.44
C ILE A 579 53.98 41.97 4.64
N GLN A 580 54.43 41.94 3.37
CA GLN A 580 54.60 42.86 2.23
C GLN A 580 54.88 41.99 0.96
N PRO A 581 54.78 42.53 -0.27
CA PRO A 581 54.86 41.78 -1.53
C PRO A 581 56.23 41.88 -2.24
N LEU A 582 56.67 40.82 -2.94
CA LEU A 582 57.71 40.85 -4.00
C LEU A 582 57.55 39.63 -4.94
N VAL A 583 56.93 39.79 -6.12
CA VAL A 583 57.49 40.04 -7.47
C VAL A 583 58.21 38.84 -8.10
N CYS A 584 57.64 38.30 -9.19
CA CYS A 584 58.36 37.89 -10.40
C CYS A 584 57.43 37.98 -11.63
N GLN A 585 58.03 38.36 -12.75
CA GLN A 585 57.49 39.05 -13.93
C GLN A 585 56.78 38.15 -14.99
N PRO A 586 56.13 38.76 -16.02
CA PRO A 586 55.15 38.11 -16.87
C PRO A 586 55.76 37.50 -18.14
N LEU A 587 55.14 36.43 -18.65
CA LEU A 587 55.26 36.06 -20.06
C LEU A 587 53.87 35.90 -20.66
N MET A 588 53.56 36.77 -21.61
CA MET A 588 52.32 36.74 -22.38
C MET A 588 52.25 35.46 -23.20
N ARG A 589 51.17 34.68 -23.00
CA ARG A 589 50.54 33.93 -24.09
C ARG A 589 49.07 34.27 -24.12
N VAL A 590 48.71 35.01 -25.17
CA VAL A 590 47.33 35.25 -25.59
C VAL A 590 46.67 33.90 -25.82
N HIS A 591 45.74 33.50 -24.95
CA HIS A 591 44.70 32.53 -25.27
C HIS A 591 43.36 33.13 -24.85
N GLN A 592 42.54 33.39 -25.86
CA GLN A 592 41.23 34.01 -25.79
C GLN A 592 40.30 33.17 -24.89
N LYS A 593 39.57 33.83 -23.99
CA LYS A 593 38.43 33.25 -23.27
C LYS A 593 37.41 32.73 -24.29
N PRO A 594 36.95 31.46 -24.24
CA PRO A 594 35.73 31.09 -24.92
C PRO A 594 34.56 31.77 -24.20
N GLN A 595 33.88 32.63 -24.93
CA GLN A 595 32.67 33.32 -24.52
C GLN A 595 31.58 32.36 -24.04
N LYS A 596 30.76 32.83 -23.08
CA LYS A 596 29.41 32.29 -22.87
C LYS A 596 28.58 32.50 -24.14
N GLN A 597 28.15 31.41 -24.77
CA GLN A 597 26.98 31.29 -25.64
C GLN A 597 26.42 29.88 -25.36
N GLY A 598 25.14 29.60 -25.18
CA GLY A 598 23.88 30.31 -25.37
C GLY A 598 22.79 29.24 -25.14
N ILE A 599 21.56 29.70 -24.97
CA ILE A 599 20.34 28.89 -24.90
C ILE A 599 20.38 27.76 -25.95
N SER A 600 20.32 26.48 -25.53
CA SER A 600 20.38 25.36 -26.48
C SER A 600 19.09 25.26 -27.28
N VAL A 601 19.08 25.85 -28.47
CA VAL A 601 18.10 25.56 -29.52
C VAL A 601 18.15 24.05 -29.80
N PRO A 602 17.00 23.33 -29.90
CA PRO A 602 17.00 21.92 -30.22
C PRO A 602 17.66 21.69 -31.59
N ILE A 603 18.84 21.05 -31.59
CA ILE A 603 19.59 20.74 -32.81
C ILE A 603 18.75 19.80 -33.68
N ASN A 604 18.34 20.29 -34.86
CA ASN A 604 17.53 19.51 -35.79
C ASN A 604 18.39 18.44 -36.48
N CYS A 605 18.40 17.24 -35.91
CA CYS A 605 19.15 16.08 -36.42
C CYS A 605 18.65 15.58 -37.79
N ARG A 606 17.58 16.13 -38.37
CA ARG A 606 17.13 15.78 -39.73
C ARG A 606 18.01 16.41 -40.81
N LYS A 607 18.73 17.49 -40.50
CA LYS A 607 19.72 18.13 -41.37
C LYS A 607 21.16 17.70 -41.01
N PRO A 608 22.13 17.81 -41.93
CA PRO A 608 23.54 17.60 -41.61
C PRO A 608 24.01 18.47 -40.45
N LEU A 609 24.87 17.92 -39.60
CA LEU A 609 25.46 18.64 -38.48
C LEU A 609 26.50 19.65 -39.00
N ALA A 610 26.56 20.83 -38.38
CA ALA A 610 27.55 21.86 -38.73
C ALA A 610 29.00 21.42 -38.41
N ASN A 611 29.18 20.51 -37.45
CA ASN A 611 30.46 19.94 -37.11
C ASN A 611 30.77 18.74 -38.03
N LEU A 612 31.68 18.94 -38.98
CA LEU A 612 32.09 17.92 -39.97
C LEU A 612 32.60 16.62 -39.32
N ARG A 613 33.27 16.70 -38.16
CA ARG A 613 33.77 15.52 -37.44
C ARG A 613 32.63 14.69 -36.84
N GLN A 614 31.59 15.35 -36.33
CA GLN A 614 30.41 14.67 -35.78
C GLN A 614 29.47 14.14 -36.88
N GLU A 615 29.41 14.81 -38.04
CA GLU A 615 28.70 14.32 -39.21
C GLU A 615 29.40 13.09 -39.79
N ALA A 616 30.73 13.11 -39.93
CA ALA A 616 31.51 11.95 -40.37
C ALA A 616 31.33 10.73 -39.43
N LEU A 617 31.29 10.96 -38.11
CA LEU A 617 30.98 9.90 -37.15
C LEU A 617 29.54 9.37 -37.32
N ALA A 618 28.58 10.25 -37.59
CA ALA A 618 27.20 9.85 -37.85
C ALA A 618 27.06 9.03 -39.14
N ASP A 619 27.77 9.39 -40.20
CA ASP A 619 27.82 8.64 -41.46
C ASP A 619 28.49 7.27 -41.26
N HIS A 620 29.54 7.19 -40.44
CA HIS A 620 30.18 5.93 -40.08
C HIS A 620 29.24 5.01 -39.28
N ILE A 621 28.49 5.54 -38.31
CA ILE A 621 27.45 4.78 -37.59
C ILE A 621 26.37 4.28 -38.58
N TYR A 622 25.89 5.15 -39.45
CA TYR A 622 24.81 4.84 -40.40
C TYR A 622 25.21 3.73 -41.37
N THR A 623 26.41 3.83 -41.96
CA THR A 623 26.95 2.83 -42.90
C THR A 623 27.20 1.49 -42.23
N CYS A 624 27.84 1.47 -41.06
CA CYS A 624 28.17 0.24 -40.34
C CYS A 624 26.92 -0.55 -39.89
N ILE A 625 25.86 0.13 -39.44
CA ILE A 625 24.64 -0.54 -38.99
C ILE A 625 23.78 -1.00 -40.17
N ASN A 626 23.65 -0.16 -41.20
CA ASN A 626 22.77 -0.45 -42.34
C ASN A 626 23.38 -1.42 -43.35
N GLY A 627 24.71 -1.60 -43.34
CA GLY A 627 25.37 -2.63 -44.14
C GLY A 627 25.00 -4.07 -43.76
N ASN A 628 24.47 -4.30 -42.54
CA ASN A 628 24.16 -5.64 -41.99
C ASN A 628 22.68 -6.08 -42.18
N GLY A 629 21.87 -5.35 -42.95
CA GLY A 629 20.65 -5.83 -43.62
C GLY A 629 19.37 -6.12 -42.81
N GLN A 630 19.41 -6.35 -41.48
CA GLN A 630 18.19 -6.83 -40.76
C GLN A 630 17.40 -5.75 -40.01
N LYS A 631 18.06 -4.73 -39.42
CA LYS A 631 17.40 -3.64 -38.68
C LYS A 631 18.14 -2.33 -38.88
N THR A 632 17.56 -1.46 -39.70
CA THR A 632 18.18 -0.20 -40.13
C THR A 632 17.99 0.93 -39.13
N ILE A 633 18.93 1.88 -39.16
CA ILE A 633 18.89 3.14 -38.41
C ILE A 633 18.74 4.32 -39.39
N SER A 634 18.00 5.36 -39.01
CA SER A 634 17.90 6.59 -39.79
C SER A 634 19.11 7.52 -39.56
N ARG A 635 19.50 8.31 -40.57
CA ARG A 635 20.58 9.31 -40.45
C ARG A 635 20.37 10.26 -39.27
N ALA A 636 19.12 10.67 -39.02
CA ALA A 636 18.78 11.52 -37.88
C ALA A 636 19.04 10.86 -36.53
N THR A 637 18.92 9.54 -36.44
CA THR A 637 19.22 8.79 -35.22
C THR A 637 20.72 8.60 -35.06
N ALA A 638 21.46 8.33 -36.15
CA ALA A 638 22.92 8.28 -36.15
C ALA A 638 23.55 9.61 -35.70
N ARG A 639 23.06 10.74 -36.21
CA ARG A 639 23.46 12.09 -35.77
C ARG A 639 23.15 12.37 -34.30
N ARG A 640 22.02 11.86 -33.80
CA ARG A 640 21.69 11.96 -32.37
C ARG A 640 22.68 11.17 -31.51
N ILE A 641 23.11 10.00 -31.97
CA ILE A 641 24.09 9.16 -31.25
C ILE A 641 25.45 9.85 -31.22
N SER A 642 25.91 10.46 -32.32
CA SER A 642 27.20 11.17 -32.36
C SER A 642 27.25 12.42 -31.47
N LEU A 643 26.10 13.04 -31.18
CA LEU A 643 25.98 14.18 -30.25
C LEU A 643 25.89 13.77 -28.78
N MET A 644 25.27 12.62 -28.49
CA MET A 644 24.93 12.21 -27.11
C MET A 644 25.99 11.33 -26.45
N GLN A 645 26.95 10.80 -27.22
CA GLN A 645 27.92 9.81 -26.73
C GLN A 645 29.36 10.23 -27.09
N PRO A 646 30.34 9.99 -26.20
CA PRO A 646 31.75 10.24 -26.52
C PRO A 646 32.20 9.44 -27.75
N GLU A 647 32.92 10.08 -28.68
CA GLU A 647 33.38 9.49 -29.94
C GLU A 647 34.14 8.17 -29.74
N VAL A 648 35.00 8.11 -28.72
CA VAL A 648 35.79 6.90 -28.38
C VAL A 648 34.87 5.71 -28.09
N ARG A 649 33.81 5.91 -27.29
CA ARG A 649 32.87 4.83 -26.93
C ARG A 649 32.08 4.33 -28.13
N VAL A 650 31.68 5.25 -29.01
CA VAL A 650 30.97 4.90 -30.24
C VAL A 650 31.86 4.04 -31.14
N ARG A 651 33.13 4.42 -31.32
CA ARG A 651 34.08 3.64 -32.13
C ARG A 651 34.32 2.25 -31.55
N THR A 652 34.59 2.13 -30.24
CA THR A 652 34.75 0.83 -29.58
C THR A 652 33.52 -0.07 -29.76
N ALA A 653 32.31 0.51 -29.70
CA ALA A 653 31.08 -0.23 -29.91
C ALA A 653 30.94 -0.75 -31.36
N LEU A 654 31.35 0.05 -32.34
CA LEU A 654 31.34 -0.32 -33.76
C LEU A 654 32.41 -1.38 -34.08
N ASP A 655 33.60 -1.28 -33.49
CA ASP A 655 34.66 -2.29 -33.64
C ASP A 655 34.20 -3.65 -33.09
N GLN A 656 33.59 -3.65 -31.90
CA GLN A 656 33.00 -4.85 -31.30
C GLN A 656 31.85 -5.43 -32.12
N LEU A 657 31.09 -4.58 -32.81
CA LEU A 657 30.03 -5.01 -33.72
C LEU A 657 30.61 -5.67 -34.97
N GLN A 658 31.68 -5.13 -35.55
CA GLN A 658 32.34 -5.68 -36.74
C GLN A 658 33.06 -7.01 -36.45
N GLN A 659 33.65 -7.17 -35.26
CA GLN A 659 34.29 -8.43 -34.84
C GLN A 659 33.27 -9.58 -34.69
N ARG A 660 31.99 -9.27 -34.44
CA ARG A 660 30.93 -10.26 -34.23
C ARG A 660 30.14 -10.50 -35.52
N LYS A 661 30.54 -11.50 -36.31
CA LYS A 661 29.91 -11.84 -37.60
C LYS A 661 28.43 -12.29 -37.54
N THR A 662 27.82 -12.47 -36.36
CA THR A 662 26.48 -13.07 -36.18
C THR A 662 25.49 -12.21 -35.38
N VAL A 663 25.60 -10.88 -35.40
CA VAL A 663 24.68 -10.00 -34.66
C VAL A 663 23.37 -9.78 -35.43
N ILE A 664 22.31 -10.46 -35.01
CA ILE A 664 20.94 -10.39 -35.59
C ILE A 664 20.31 -8.98 -35.45
N ASN A 665 20.73 -8.19 -34.44
CA ASN A 665 20.19 -6.84 -34.20
C ASN A 665 21.32 -5.83 -33.90
N PRO A 666 21.99 -5.29 -34.92
CA PRO A 666 23.11 -4.35 -34.75
C PRO A 666 22.68 -3.07 -34.02
N THR A 667 21.48 -2.57 -34.31
CA THR A 667 20.91 -1.38 -33.65
C THR A 667 20.68 -1.62 -32.15
N GLY A 668 20.15 -2.80 -31.79
CA GLY A 668 19.94 -3.22 -30.40
C GLY A 668 21.25 -3.47 -29.64
N PHE A 669 22.25 -4.01 -30.32
CA PHE A 669 23.59 -4.19 -29.76
C PHE A 669 24.24 -2.84 -29.43
N LEU A 670 24.26 -1.90 -30.38
CA LEU A 670 24.86 -0.58 -30.19
C LEU A 670 24.18 0.18 -29.04
N THR A 671 22.84 0.16 -28.99
CA THR A 671 22.09 0.84 -27.91
C THR A 671 22.32 0.21 -26.54
N THR A 672 22.45 -1.12 -26.46
CA THR A 672 22.78 -1.82 -25.21
C THR A 672 24.22 -1.54 -24.77
N PHE A 673 25.18 -1.56 -25.70
CA PHE A 673 26.59 -1.30 -25.42
C PHE A 673 26.81 0.12 -24.89
N LEU A 674 26.21 1.12 -25.56
CA LEU A 674 26.30 2.53 -25.14
C LEU A 674 25.59 2.82 -23.80
N ARG A 675 24.67 1.95 -23.37
CA ARG A 675 24.00 2.04 -22.05
C ARG A 675 24.75 1.30 -20.94
N SER A 676 25.60 0.34 -21.27
CA SER A 676 26.37 -0.40 -20.27
C SER A 676 27.50 0.48 -19.73
N ASN A 677 27.75 0.45 -18.42
CA ASN A 677 28.85 1.22 -17.78
C ASN A 677 30.21 0.50 -17.84
N HIS A 678 30.36 -0.51 -18.70
CA HIS A 678 31.62 -1.23 -18.82
C HIS A 678 32.60 -0.47 -19.71
N LEU A 679 33.48 0.30 -19.07
CA LEU A 679 34.84 0.50 -19.55
C LEU A 679 35.68 -0.61 -18.91
N LYS A 680 36.20 -1.52 -19.72
CA LYS A 680 37.42 -2.24 -19.38
C LYS A 680 38.56 -1.53 -20.07
#